data_AF-W7IRH2-F1
#
_entry.id   AF-W7IRH2-F1
#
_cell.length_a   1.000
_cell.length_b   1.000
_cell.length_c   1.000
_cell.angle_alpha   90.00
_cell.angle_beta   90.00
_cell.angle_gamma   90.00
#
_symmetry.space_group_name_H-M   'P 1'
#
loop_
_entity.id
_entity.type
_entity.pdbx_description
1 polymer ?
#
loop_
_entity_poly.entity_id
_entity_poly.type
_entity_poly.pdbx_seq_one_letter_code
_entity_poly.pdbx_strand_id
1 'polypeptide(L)'
;MAGGEALRAAEATRRAIGLAESGDAAGARGVLREALLQDAGYEPAWVWLAALVERDGERRFCLEKALAARPSTRTRRSLRRLRGVEAVAPVEVEWAVEPPLPPEPEPEVAVGKRRRWRWVAVAGVLVVLAGAGWGIERAGHPDPVHLALVAGLTGPEPEVARGVVDAVRMALDEANQAGGVNGHPVELLVFDDGDDVGRARVRAEEVVEDGRALAVVGHVLSDTSLAAAPVYAGAELAAITPSATADRLTTENPWYFRTVFGNHAQSGFAAVYLAEVLGASRVSVLSEDTEYGRGIHEGFVAAFGARGTVAHDLTIAPARAEDARAGDALAEAVATLRADPDPGPILLAAQAEQGLRAVTALRAAGITAPLFAADALADEYFHDAVSAKLAQHRPAPPLGEVYAVAPMSRDALTGSALQWATSFRAIHGYTPSWHAATAYESAIAALHALRTPDLEATEDGRAGDRRRVRAALAAMTSAETAPEGVLGPIRFDPGGSTGREIAVVRSNGSRFVSAPVQLAPYAPRPGVGAAEDVAAGRAVELDGQLLTARRVVTAGVNLNEVGELDTEDGTFFADFFLWLRYTGDDTAADLTFVNAVDPDLALGAPLRTSTTDGQHYRLYRVAEEFKAAFDFRDFPFDHQHVTLVLQNRLLPETQLVYVTDPAVLTRSQSERLRGGANASASIDGIPNWTAEEVQFYRETVGSTAELGDPAFDTGTGTYYSQYVADVRVQRDIGGFLVKNLLPLALLVALTYLSLYFPPGFAAGYSIGITAILTSAVLLAAVTSPLPEVSYTVAIEWAYYAFILMATCCLLTHLVRQRLTSTGRDDIAARITVGARIVYPAAVTAVALTYAVVFA
;
A
#
# COMPACT_ATOMS: atom_id res chain seq x y z
N MET A 1 -22.79 20.13 -47.06
CA MET A 1 -23.55 21.41 -46.96
C MET A 1 -23.35 22.12 -45.63
N ALA A 2 -23.01 21.43 -44.54
CA ALA A 2 -22.81 22.01 -43.20
C ALA A 2 -21.78 23.17 -43.08
N GLY A 3 -20.74 23.21 -43.92
CA GLY A 3 -19.74 24.30 -43.87
C GLY A 3 -20.23 25.67 -44.35
N GLY A 4 -21.29 25.72 -45.17
CA GLY A 4 -21.84 26.98 -45.71
C GLY A 4 -22.82 27.68 -44.78
N GLU A 5 -23.54 26.91 -43.94
CA GLU A 5 -24.53 27.42 -42.99
C GLU A 5 -23.83 28.06 -41.77
N ALA A 6 -22.82 27.39 -41.22
CA ALA A 6 -22.01 27.94 -40.12
C ALA A 6 -21.29 29.24 -40.51
N LEU A 7 -20.82 29.36 -41.75
CA LEU A 7 -20.15 30.58 -42.25
C LEU A 7 -21.13 31.77 -42.34
N ARG A 8 -22.36 31.53 -42.80
CA ARG A 8 -23.42 32.55 -42.85
C ARG A 8 -23.90 32.93 -41.45
N ALA A 9 -24.05 31.97 -40.53
CA ALA A 9 -24.37 32.22 -39.13
C ALA A 9 -23.27 33.06 -38.44
N ALA A 10 -22.00 32.80 -38.75
CA ALA A 10 -20.86 33.59 -38.26
C ALA A 10 -20.83 35.02 -38.83
N GLU A 11 -21.18 35.23 -40.09
CA GLU A 11 -21.30 36.56 -40.70
C GLU A 11 -22.50 37.35 -40.17
N ALA A 12 -23.65 36.68 -39.97
CA ALA A 12 -24.82 37.27 -39.33
C ALA A 12 -24.50 37.67 -37.87
N THR A 13 -23.86 36.81 -37.10
CA THR A 13 -23.44 37.11 -35.72
C THR A 13 -22.48 38.31 -35.68
N ARG A 14 -21.52 38.42 -36.61
CA ARG A 14 -20.63 39.59 -36.70
C ARG A 14 -21.39 40.89 -37.01
N ARG A 15 -22.40 40.86 -37.88
CA ARG A 15 -23.26 42.02 -38.15
C ARG A 15 -24.10 42.40 -36.93
N ALA A 16 -24.61 41.42 -36.19
CA ALA A 16 -25.35 41.68 -34.95
C ALA A 16 -24.49 42.37 -33.89
N ILE A 17 -23.21 41.98 -33.76
CA ILE A 17 -22.26 42.63 -32.84
C ILE A 17 -22.07 44.10 -33.22
N GLY A 18 -21.87 44.40 -34.52
CA GLY A 18 -21.75 45.79 -34.98
C GLY A 18 -23.00 46.64 -34.71
N LEU A 19 -24.20 46.05 -34.84
CA LEU A 19 -25.46 46.73 -34.50
C LEU A 19 -25.57 46.99 -32.99
N ALA A 20 -25.21 46.00 -32.16
CA ALA A 20 -25.20 46.14 -30.71
C ALA A 20 -24.23 47.24 -30.24
N GLU A 21 -23.02 47.29 -30.83
CA GLU A 21 -22.03 48.33 -30.52
C GLU A 21 -22.48 49.73 -30.97
N SER A 22 -23.30 49.83 -32.03
CA SER A 22 -23.90 51.09 -32.48
C SER A 22 -25.13 51.54 -31.67
N GLY A 23 -25.54 50.75 -30.66
CA GLY A 23 -26.68 51.04 -29.77
C GLY A 23 -28.03 50.49 -30.25
N ASP A 24 -28.07 49.76 -31.37
CA ASP A 24 -29.30 49.13 -31.89
C ASP A 24 -29.43 47.67 -31.40
N ALA A 25 -29.76 47.51 -30.13
CA ALA A 25 -29.93 46.19 -29.50
C ALA A 25 -31.14 45.41 -30.07
N ALA A 26 -32.17 46.10 -30.57
CA ALA A 26 -33.34 45.46 -31.18
C ALA A 26 -32.99 44.88 -32.56
N GLY A 27 -32.27 45.64 -33.40
CA GLY A 27 -31.72 45.15 -34.66
C GLY A 27 -30.74 43.99 -34.46
N ALA A 28 -29.86 44.08 -33.45
CA ALA A 28 -28.91 43.02 -33.12
C ALA A 28 -29.60 41.69 -32.77
N ARG A 29 -30.66 41.71 -31.95
CA ARG A 29 -31.45 40.51 -31.62
C ARG A 29 -32.16 39.91 -32.83
N GLY A 30 -32.68 40.75 -33.72
CA GLY A 30 -33.27 40.31 -34.99
C GLY A 30 -32.26 39.57 -35.89
N VAL A 31 -31.03 40.08 -36.00
CA VAL A 31 -29.98 39.43 -36.80
C VAL A 31 -29.47 38.14 -36.15
N LEU A 32 -29.40 38.07 -34.81
CA LEU A 32 -29.05 36.84 -34.10
C LEU A 32 -30.11 35.74 -34.28
N ARG A 33 -31.41 36.11 -34.34
CA ARG A 33 -32.47 35.17 -34.71
C ARG A 33 -32.23 34.56 -36.09
N GLU A 34 -31.85 35.37 -37.08
CA GLU A 34 -31.54 34.86 -38.42
C GLU A 34 -30.32 33.92 -38.39
N ALA A 35 -29.29 34.23 -37.59
CA ALA A 35 -28.13 33.36 -37.42
C ALA A 35 -28.52 31.99 -36.84
N LEU A 36 -29.39 31.98 -35.81
CA LEU A 36 -29.85 30.76 -35.16
C LEU A 36 -30.84 29.94 -36.00
N LEU A 37 -31.62 30.59 -36.87
CA LEU A 37 -32.45 29.90 -37.87
C LEU A 37 -31.61 29.21 -38.95
N GLN A 38 -30.40 29.72 -39.22
CA GLN A 38 -29.47 29.11 -40.17
C GLN A 38 -28.69 27.96 -39.55
N ASP A 39 -28.25 28.11 -38.29
CA ASP A 39 -27.57 27.07 -37.52
C ASP A 39 -27.94 27.19 -36.04
N ALA A 40 -28.86 26.32 -35.61
CA ALA A 40 -29.32 26.26 -34.22
C ALA A 40 -28.23 25.77 -33.24
N GLY A 41 -27.15 25.15 -33.76
CA GLY A 41 -26.00 24.69 -32.98
C GLY A 41 -24.86 25.72 -32.89
N TYR A 42 -25.02 26.93 -33.44
CA TYR A 42 -23.95 27.93 -33.44
C TYR A 42 -23.85 28.67 -32.10
N GLU A 43 -23.01 28.15 -31.20
CA GLU A 43 -22.82 28.64 -29.82
C GLU A 43 -22.60 30.17 -29.68
N PRO A 44 -21.79 30.85 -30.52
CA PRO A 44 -21.57 32.29 -30.34
C PRO A 44 -22.83 33.13 -30.48
N ALA A 45 -23.78 32.72 -31.33
CA ALA A 45 -25.05 33.44 -31.47
C ALA A 45 -25.91 33.32 -30.22
N TRP A 46 -25.92 32.15 -29.56
CA TRP A 46 -26.61 31.94 -28.28
C TRP A 46 -26.01 32.77 -27.14
N VAL A 47 -24.68 32.86 -27.07
CA VAL A 47 -23.99 33.66 -26.05
C VAL A 47 -24.25 35.16 -26.24
N TRP A 48 -24.22 35.66 -27.48
CA TRP A 48 -24.55 37.06 -27.76
C TRP A 48 -26.02 37.38 -27.55
N LEU A 49 -26.93 36.45 -27.87
CA LEU A 49 -28.35 36.63 -27.56
C LEU A 49 -28.57 36.69 -26.04
N ALA A 50 -27.89 35.83 -25.26
CA ALA A 50 -27.94 35.87 -23.79
C ALA A 50 -27.47 37.22 -23.21
N ALA A 51 -26.51 37.89 -23.85
CA ALA A 51 -26.04 39.20 -23.43
C ALA A 51 -27.03 40.34 -23.72
N LEU A 52 -27.89 40.18 -24.74
CA LEU A 52 -28.81 41.23 -25.21
C LEU A 52 -30.23 41.11 -24.64
N VAL A 53 -30.60 39.96 -24.08
CA VAL A 53 -31.89 39.76 -23.41
C VAL A 53 -31.91 40.36 -22.01
N GLU A 54 -33.02 41.02 -21.68
CA GLU A 54 -33.16 41.76 -20.42
C GLU A 54 -33.55 40.85 -19.25
N ARG A 55 -34.34 39.78 -19.51
CA ARG A 55 -34.87 38.89 -18.47
C ARG A 55 -33.90 37.77 -18.13
N ASP A 56 -33.77 37.47 -16.84
CA ASP A 56 -32.88 36.43 -16.33
C ASP A 56 -33.29 35.02 -16.79
N GLY A 57 -34.58 34.74 -16.93
CA GLY A 57 -35.08 33.46 -17.47
C GLY A 57 -34.77 33.25 -18.95
N GLU A 58 -34.83 34.31 -19.75
CA GLU A 58 -34.43 34.34 -21.17
C GLU A 58 -32.91 34.19 -21.32
N ARG A 59 -32.15 34.88 -20.46
CA ARG A 59 -30.69 34.76 -20.40
C ARG A 59 -30.26 33.34 -20.05
N ARG A 60 -30.94 32.72 -19.08
CA ARG A 60 -30.69 31.33 -18.68
C ARG A 60 -30.95 30.37 -19.83
N PHE A 61 -32.10 30.47 -20.50
CA PHE A 61 -32.45 29.61 -21.64
C PHE A 61 -31.39 29.67 -22.75
N CYS A 62 -30.97 30.87 -23.14
CA CYS A 62 -29.93 31.05 -24.16
C CYS A 62 -28.58 30.46 -23.74
N LEU A 63 -28.18 30.59 -22.47
CA LEU A 63 -26.93 30.00 -21.97
C LEU A 63 -27.00 28.47 -21.86
N GLU A 64 -28.15 27.89 -21.53
CA GLU A 64 -28.36 26.43 -21.54
C GLU A 64 -28.24 25.87 -22.97
N LYS A 65 -28.84 26.54 -23.97
CA LYS A 65 -28.68 26.18 -25.38
C LYS A 65 -27.25 26.37 -25.88
N ALA A 66 -26.56 27.44 -25.47
CA ALA A 66 -25.14 27.64 -25.76
C ALA A 66 -24.28 26.50 -25.19
N LEU A 67 -24.55 26.07 -23.96
CA LEU A 67 -23.82 24.99 -23.29
C LEU A 67 -24.07 23.63 -23.95
N ALA A 68 -25.31 23.37 -24.37
CA ALA A 68 -25.67 22.16 -25.11
C ALA A 68 -25.00 22.10 -26.49
N ALA A 69 -24.86 23.26 -27.16
CA ALA A 69 -24.16 23.37 -28.43
C ALA A 69 -22.64 23.19 -28.29
N ARG A 70 -22.01 23.79 -27.28
CA ARG A 70 -20.58 23.60 -26.97
C ARG A 70 -20.30 23.80 -25.47
N PRO A 71 -19.81 22.76 -24.76
CA PRO A 71 -19.46 22.90 -23.35
C PRO A 71 -18.38 23.97 -23.13
N SER A 72 -18.64 24.96 -22.27
CA SER A 72 -17.66 26.01 -21.96
C SER A 72 -17.73 26.44 -20.48
N THR A 73 -16.57 26.58 -19.84
CA THR A 73 -16.45 27.00 -18.43
C THR A 73 -17.02 28.39 -18.19
N ARG A 74 -16.91 29.28 -19.18
CA ARG A 74 -17.48 30.65 -19.14
C ARG A 74 -19.01 30.63 -19.13
N THR A 75 -19.63 29.81 -19.98
CA THR A 75 -21.10 29.65 -20.02
C THR A 75 -21.61 28.99 -18.73
N ARG A 76 -20.91 27.97 -18.20
CA ARG A 76 -21.23 27.37 -16.89
C ARG A 76 -21.16 28.37 -15.73
N ARG A 77 -20.15 29.24 -15.70
CA ARG A 77 -20.03 30.29 -14.67
C ARG A 77 -21.17 31.31 -14.76
N SER A 78 -21.59 31.70 -15.96
CA SER A 78 -22.74 32.59 -16.17
C SER A 78 -24.06 31.92 -15.75
N LEU A 79 -24.23 30.61 -16.03
CA LEU A 79 -25.38 29.83 -15.57
C LEU A 79 -25.45 29.69 -14.05
N ARG A 80 -24.30 29.55 -13.36
CA ARG A 80 -24.25 29.49 -11.88
C ARG A 80 -24.85 30.75 -11.23
N ARG A 81 -24.77 31.92 -11.88
CA ARG A 81 -25.39 33.18 -11.39
C ARG A 81 -26.91 33.22 -11.56
N LEU A 82 -27.49 32.33 -12.35
CA LEU A 82 -28.92 32.23 -12.63
C LEU A 82 -29.54 30.97 -11.99
N ARG A 83 -28.88 30.39 -10.99
CA ARG A 83 -29.40 29.24 -10.21
C ARG A 83 -30.74 29.61 -9.56
N GLY A 84 -31.73 28.73 -9.70
CA GLY A 84 -33.10 28.95 -9.19
C GLY A 84 -34.02 29.78 -10.09
N VAL A 85 -33.52 30.39 -11.18
CA VAL A 85 -34.36 31.07 -12.18
C VAL A 85 -34.88 30.03 -13.18
N GLU A 86 -36.19 30.03 -13.45
CA GLU A 86 -36.81 29.17 -14.47
C GLU A 86 -36.42 29.63 -15.88
N ALA A 87 -35.99 28.71 -16.74
CA ALA A 87 -35.59 29.01 -18.10
C ALA A 87 -36.83 29.27 -18.98
N VAL A 88 -36.89 30.44 -19.61
CA VAL A 88 -38.02 30.84 -20.48
C VAL A 88 -37.44 31.23 -21.83
N ALA A 89 -37.95 30.69 -22.93
CA ALA A 89 -37.44 31.02 -24.26
C ALA A 89 -37.75 32.48 -24.64
N PRO A 90 -36.75 33.27 -25.10
CA PRO A 90 -37.00 34.58 -25.70
C PRO A 90 -37.84 34.45 -26.98
N VAL A 91 -38.62 35.49 -27.32
CA VAL A 91 -39.51 35.52 -28.49
C VAL A 91 -38.75 35.23 -29.79
N GLU A 92 -37.49 35.64 -29.86
CA GLU A 92 -36.60 35.42 -31.01
C GLU A 92 -36.36 33.93 -31.32
N VAL A 93 -36.49 33.05 -30.32
CA VAL A 93 -36.12 31.63 -30.37
C VAL A 93 -37.22 30.71 -29.83
N GLU A 94 -38.45 31.18 -29.77
CA GLU A 94 -39.61 30.41 -29.30
C GLU A 94 -39.82 29.11 -30.12
N TRP A 95 -39.39 29.12 -31.39
CA TRP A 95 -39.38 27.95 -32.28
C TRP A 95 -38.39 26.84 -31.85
N ALA A 96 -37.44 27.14 -30.97
CA ALA A 96 -36.39 26.20 -30.51
C ALA A 96 -36.78 25.44 -29.21
N VAL A 97 -38.03 25.58 -28.76
CA VAL A 97 -38.59 24.86 -27.61
C VAL A 97 -39.17 23.54 -28.10
N GLU A 98 -38.58 22.42 -27.69
CA GLU A 98 -39.12 21.09 -27.98
C GLU A 98 -40.39 20.83 -27.15
N PRO A 99 -41.46 20.24 -27.72
CA PRO A 99 -42.64 19.88 -26.95
C PRO A 99 -42.33 18.74 -25.96
N PRO A 100 -42.97 18.73 -24.76
CA PRO A 100 -42.71 17.71 -23.76
C PRO A 100 -43.12 16.32 -24.26
N LEU A 101 -42.20 15.35 -24.13
CA LEU A 101 -42.45 13.94 -24.43
C LEU A 101 -43.43 13.32 -23.40
N PRO A 102 -44.29 12.37 -23.81
CA PRO A 102 -45.14 11.64 -22.88
C PRO A 102 -44.30 10.76 -21.93
N PRO A 103 -44.75 10.53 -20.68
CA PRO A 103 -44.00 9.73 -19.72
C PRO A 103 -43.95 8.25 -20.15
N GLU A 104 -42.75 7.67 -20.17
CA GLU A 104 -42.53 6.24 -20.39
C GLU A 104 -42.90 5.42 -19.14
N PRO A 105 -43.37 4.16 -19.30
CA PRO A 105 -43.70 3.28 -18.18
C PRO A 105 -42.43 2.64 -17.57
N GLU A 106 -42.39 2.56 -16.24
CA GLU A 106 -41.27 1.99 -15.47
C GLU A 106 -41.07 0.48 -15.70
N PRO A 107 -39.83 -0.02 -15.80
CA PRO A 107 -39.56 -1.46 -15.82
C PRO A 107 -39.46 -2.05 -14.41
N GLU A 108 -40.16 -3.18 -14.20
CA GLU A 108 -39.96 -4.08 -13.06
C GLU A 108 -38.58 -4.76 -13.14
N VAL A 109 -37.74 -4.55 -12.12
CA VAL A 109 -36.55 -5.39 -11.88
C VAL A 109 -36.67 -6.07 -10.52
N ALA A 110 -36.77 -7.41 -10.58
CA ALA A 110 -36.75 -8.29 -9.44
C ALA A 110 -35.33 -8.39 -8.85
N VAL A 111 -35.16 -7.96 -7.60
CA VAL A 111 -33.91 -8.16 -6.84
C VAL A 111 -34.05 -9.40 -5.96
N GLY A 112 -33.15 -10.37 -6.19
CA GLY A 112 -33.04 -11.61 -5.44
C GLY A 112 -32.77 -11.37 -3.95
N LYS A 113 -33.61 -12.00 -3.12
CA LYS A 113 -33.42 -12.07 -1.67
C LYS A 113 -32.25 -13.00 -1.34
N ARG A 114 -31.18 -12.45 -0.78
CA ARG A 114 -30.40 -13.08 0.30
C ARG A 114 -29.54 -12.02 1.01
N ARG A 115 -29.49 -12.15 2.34
CA ARG A 115 -28.63 -11.39 3.27
C ARG A 115 -29.15 -10.02 3.73
N ARG A 116 -30.34 -10.01 4.31
CA ARG A 116 -30.67 -9.09 5.41
C ARG A 116 -31.06 -9.97 6.58
N TRP A 117 -30.44 -9.74 7.74
CA TRP A 117 -30.78 -10.11 9.13
C TRP A 117 -29.48 -10.04 9.94
N ARG A 118 -28.90 -8.84 10.06
CA ARG A 118 -27.83 -8.55 11.03
C ARG A 118 -28.11 -7.34 11.93
N TRP A 119 -29.17 -6.56 11.68
CA TRP A 119 -29.36 -5.26 12.36
C TRP A 119 -30.59 -5.16 13.28
N VAL A 120 -31.42 -6.20 13.37
CA VAL A 120 -32.48 -6.27 14.41
C VAL A 120 -31.90 -6.74 15.76
N ALA A 121 -30.66 -7.22 15.79
CA ALA A 121 -30.01 -7.69 17.01
C ALA A 121 -29.53 -6.55 17.95
N VAL A 122 -29.36 -5.32 17.46
CA VAL A 122 -28.71 -4.25 18.25
C VAL A 122 -29.65 -3.64 19.31
N ALA A 123 -30.97 -3.70 19.13
CA ALA A 123 -31.93 -3.28 20.17
C ALA A 123 -32.18 -4.37 21.25
N GLY A 124 -31.91 -5.65 20.93
CA GLY A 124 -32.01 -6.76 21.88
C GLY A 124 -30.78 -6.91 22.79
N VAL A 125 -29.60 -6.47 22.32
CA VAL A 125 -28.33 -6.63 23.04
C VAL A 125 -28.23 -5.73 24.28
N LEU A 126 -28.86 -4.54 24.29
CA LEU A 126 -28.79 -3.65 25.46
C LEU A 126 -29.70 -4.08 26.64
N VAL A 127 -30.75 -4.87 26.38
CA VAL A 127 -31.59 -5.45 27.45
C VAL A 127 -30.97 -6.74 28.00
N VAL A 128 -30.20 -7.47 27.18
CA VAL A 128 -29.43 -8.64 27.63
C VAL A 128 -28.19 -8.22 28.44
N LEU A 129 -27.56 -7.09 28.13
CA LEU A 129 -26.38 -6.61 28.88
C LEU A 129 -26.70 -6.10 30.29
N ALA A 130 -27.94 -5.70 30.58
CA ALA A 130 -28.38 -5.39 31.94
C ALA A 130 -28.79 -6.65 32.75
N GLY A 131 -29.08 -7.77 32.08
CA GLY A 131 -29.43 -9.06 32.70
C GLY A 131 -28.26 -10.06 32.82
N ALA A 132 -27.18 -9.87 32.04
CA ALA A 132 -26.04 -10.79 31.98
C ALA A 132 -24.85 -10.38 32.89
N GLY A 133 -24.99 -9.34 33.70
CA GLY A 133 -23.95 -8.88 34.65
C GLY A 133 -23.70 -9.83 35.84
N TRP A 134 -24.35 -10.99 35.89
CA TRP A 134 -24.22 -12.00 36.95
C TRP A 134 -24.18 -13.43 36.38
N GLY A 135 -23.46 -13.62 35.27
CA GLY A 135 -23.36 -14.95 34.64
C GLY A 135 -22.34 -15.07 33.50
N ILE A 136 -21.25 -14.30 33.50
CA ILE A 136 -20.08 -14.66 32.70
C ILE A 136 -19.18 -15.49 33.60
N GLU A 137 -19.38 -16.80 33.55
CA GLU A 137 -18.32 -17.74 33.92
C GLU A 137 -17.06 -17.32 33.16
N ARG A 138 -15.96 -17.13 33.89
CA ARG A 138 -14.63 -17.15 33.31
C ARG A 138 -14.44 -18.54 32.69
N ALA A 139 -14.81 -18.71 31.43
CA ALA A 139 -14.26 -19.80 30.64
C ALA A 139 -12.74 -19.60 30.70
N GLY A 140 -12.02 -20.53 31.34
CA GLY A 140 -10.57 -20.51 31.32
C GLY A 140 -10.11 -20.44 29.88
N HIS A 141 -9.22 -19.51 29.55
CA HIS A 141 -8.59 -19.53 28.24
C HIS A 141 -7.94 -20.90 28.04
N PRO A 142 -8.06 -21.51 26.84
CA PRO A 142 -7.34 -22.73 26.51
C PRO A 142 -5.83 -22.53 26.75
N ASP A 143 -5.11 -23.60 27.08
CA ASP A 143 -3.66 -23.54 27.30
C ASP A 143 -2.93 -23.00 26.06
N PRO A 144 -1.83 -22.23 26.24
CA PRO A 144 -1.12 -21.62 25.14
C PRO A 144 -0.45 -22.64 24.22
N VAL A 145 -0.48 -22.37 22.92
CA VAL A 145 0.33 -23.07 21.92
C VAL A 145 1.70 -22.39 21.82
N HIS A 146 2.76 -23.18 21.71
CA HIS A 146 4.11 -22.65 21.77
C HIS A 146 4.83 -22.78 20.43
N LEU A 147 5.44 -21.67 20.00
CA LEU A 147 6.40 -21.62 18.91
C LEU A 147 7.80 -21.47 19.51
N ALA A 148 8.77 -22.26 19.09
CA ALA A 148 10.16 -22.02 19.44
C ALA A 148 10.81 -21.12 18.38
N LEU A 149 11.69 -20.22 18.83
CA LEU A 149 12.59 -19.45 17.98
C LEU A 149 14.02 -19.72 18.45
N VAL A 150 14.88 -20.16 17.53
CA VAL A 150 16.32 -20.33 17.80
C VAL A 150 17.13 -19.43 16.87
N ALA A 151 17.90 -18.51 17.46
CA ALA A 151 18.69 -17.51 16.73
C ALA A 151 19.95 -17.11 17.51
N GLY A 152 20.96 -16.58 16.81
CA GLY A 152 22.24 -16.15 17.40
C GLY A 152 22.18 -14.82 18.15
N LEU A 153 21.46 -14.75 19.27
CA LEU A 153 21.30 -13.52 20.05
C LEU A 153 22.61 -13.00 20.66
N THR A 154 23.55 -13.90 20.94
CA THR A 154 24.92 -13.56 21.37
C THR A 154 25.97 -13.68 20.25
N GLY A 155 25.49 -13.79 19.00
CA GLY A 155 26.29 -13.91 17.78
C GLY A 155 26.98 -12.59 17.36
N PRO A 156 27.60 -12.57 16.17
CA PRO A 156 28.36 -11.41 15.68
C PRO A 156 27.47 -10.28 15.17
N GLU A 157 26.20 -10.56 14.87
CA GLU A 157 25.20 -9.61 14.37
C GLU A 157 23.98 -9.54 15.30
N PRO A 158 24.16 -9.11 16.57
CA PRO A 158 23.07 -9.10 17.56
C PRO A 158 21.91 -8.17 17.16
N GLU A 159 22.16 -7.12 16.38
CA GLU A 159 21.11 -6.25 15.83
C GLU A 159 20.20 -6.97 14.84
N VAL A 160 20.77 -7.81 13.97
CA VAL A 160 20.01 -8.64 13.02
C VAL A 160 19.20 -9.70 13.79
N ALA A 161 19.83 -10.39 14.74
CA ALA A 161 19.18 -11.40 15.56
C ALA A 161 18.03 -10.83 16.41
N ARG A 162 18.19 -9.61 16.95
CA ARG A 162 17.10 -8.88 17.60
C ARG A 162 15.95 -8.60 16.65
N GLY A 163 16.24 -8.16 15.41
CA GLY A 163 15.23 -7.95 14.37
C GLY A 163 14.41 -9.20 14.07
N VAL A 164 15.04 -10.37 14.04
CA VAL A 164 14.37 -11.67 13.89
C VAL A 164 13.41 -11.94 15.05
N VAL A 165 13.84 -11.76 16.30
CA VAL A 165 12.98 -11.96 17.49
C VAL A 165 11.80 -11.00 17.48
N ASP A 166 12.06 -9.72 17.24
CA ASP A 166 11.05 -8.67 17.26
C ASP A 166 10.00 -8.89 16.16
N ALA A 167 10.42 -9.36 14.98
CA ALA A 167 9.53 -9.71 13.88
C ALA A 167 8.63 -10.93 14.18
N VAL A 168 9.20 -12.01 14.76
CA VAL A 168 8.40 -13.19 15.14
C VAL A 168 7.39 -12.83 16.24
N ARG A 169 7.79 -12.01 17.23
CA ARG A 169 6.88 -11.52 18.26
C ARG A 169 5.75 -10.69 17.69
N MET A 170 6.06 -9.78 16.77
CA MET A 170 5.05 -8.96 16.09
C MET A 170 3.97 -9.82 15.41
N ALA A 171 4.36 -10.88 14.68
CA ALA A 171 3.40 -11.81 14.07
C ALA A 171 2.52 -12.54 15.10
N LEU A 172 3.10 -12.96 16.24
CA LEU A 172 2.37 -13.63 17.31
C LEU A 172 1.41 -12.68 18.04
N ASP A 173 1.83 -11.44 18.28
CA ASP A 173 1.00 -10.41 18.92
C ASP A 173 -0.21 -10.07 18.05
N GLU A 174 -0.01 -9.94 16.74
CA GLU A 174 -1.10 -9.75 15.77
C GLU A 174 -2.06 -10.95 15.77
N ALA A 175 -1.53 -12.19 15.80
CA ALA A 175 -2.35 -13.40 15.89
C ALA A 175 -3.16 -13.46 17.20
N ASN A 176 -2.56 -13.09 18.33
CA ASN A 176 -3.21 -13.05 19.64
C ASN A 176 -4.30 -11.97 19.70
N GLN A 177 -4.05 -10.79 19.13
CA GLN A 177 -5.06 -9.73 18.99
C GLN A 177 -6.25 -10.19 18.12
N ALA A 178 -6.01 -11.05 17.14
CA ALA A 178 -7.04 -11.68 16.32
C ALA A 178 -7.75 -12.87 16.99
N GLY A 179 -7.51 -13.14 18.28
CA GLY A 179 -8.15 -14.21 19.04
C GLY A 179 -7.33 -15.51 19.13
N GLY A 180 -6.05 -15.48 18.74
CA GLY A 180 -5.13 -16.60 18.83
C GLY A 180 -5.28 -17.65 17.73
N VAL A 181 -4.76 -18.85 17.98
CA VAL A 181 -4.89 -20.02 17.11
C VAL A 181 -6.03 -20.89 17.64
N ASN A 182 -7.15 -20.95 16.92
CA ASN A 182 -8.34 -21.71 17.34
C ASN A 182 -8.82 -21.35 18.77
N GLY A 183 -8.62 -20.11 19.21
CA GLY A 183 -8.94 -19.64 20.56
C GLY A 183 -7.83 -19.84 21.60
N HIS A 184 -6.74 -20.54 21.26
CA HIS A 184 -5.55 -20.66 22.10
C HIS A 184 -4.62 -19.45 21.91
N PRO A 185 -4.13 -18.83 23.00
CA PRO A 185 -3.06 -17.84 22.89
C PRO A 185 -1.77 -18.51 22.38
N VAL A 186 -0.96 -17.76 21.63
CA VAL A 186 0.34 -18.22 21.12
C VAL A 186 1.46 -17.57 21.92
N GLU A 187 2.40 -18.38 22.39
CA GLU A 187 3.58 -17.94 23.14
C GLU A 187 4.89 -18.31 22.43
N LEU A 188 5.89 -17.45 22.57
CA LEU A 188 7.21 -17.62 21.96
C LEU A 188 8.23 -18.12 22.99
N LEU A 189 8.86 -19.25 22.70
CA LEU A 189 10.02 -19.76 23.43
C LEU A 189 11.29 -19.36 22.66
N VAL A 190 12.17 -18.58 23.28
CA VAL A 190 13.37 -18.04 22.60
C VAL A 190 14.62 -18.72 23.13
N PHE A 191 15.44 -19.25 22.22
CA PHE A 191 16.71 -19.92 22.51
C PHE A 191 17.85 -19.25 21.75
N ASP A 192 19.01 -19.14 22.41
CA ASP A 192 20.22 -18.52 21.86
C ASP A 192 21.29 -19.58 21.56
N ASP A 193 21.58 -19.76 20.27
CA ASP A 193 22.66 -20.63 19.80
C ASP A 193 23.98 -19.86 19.57
N GLY A 194 24.00 -18.53 19.68
CA GLY A 194 25.18 -17.69 19.50
C GLY A 194 25.84 -17.80 18.12
N ASP A 195 25.09 -18.27 17.11
CA ASP A 195 25.62 -18.63 15.79
C ASP A 195 26.77 -19.64 15.85
N ASP A 196 26.70 -20.58 16.80
CA ASP A 196 27.67 -21.66 16.98
C ASP A 196 27.04 -23.02 16.70
N VAL A 197 27.71 -23.83 15.89
CA VAL A 197 27.22 -25.14 15.42
C VAL A 197 27.03 -26.12 16.58
N GLY A 198 27.94 -26.11 17.56
CA GLY A 198 27.87 -26.98 18.74
C GLY A 198 26.69 -26.60 19.64
N ARG A 199 26.56 -25.32 19.96
CA ARG A 199 25.44 -24.77 20.73
C ARG A 199 24.10 -24.98 20.02
N ALA A 200 24.04 -24.84 18.70
CA ALA A 200 22.81 -25.02 17.93
C ALA A 200 22.20 -26.40 18.13
N ARG A 201 23.02 -27.46 18.06
CA ARG A 201 22.57 -28.83 18.34
C ARG A 201 22.04 -28.97 19.78
N VAL A 202 22.76 -28.44 20.76
CA VAL A 202 22.33 -28.48 22.17
C VAL A 202 21.00 -27.74 22.37
N ARG A 203 20.81 -26.58 21.74
CA ARG A 203 19.53 -25.85 21.80
C ARG A 203 18.40 -26.61 21.13
N ALA A 204 18.65 -27.32 20.03
CA ALA A 204 17.65 -28.17 19.42
C ALA A 204 17.22 -29.33 20.34
N GLU A 205 18.18 -29.95 21.04
CA GLU A 205 17.92 -30.98 22.05
C GLU A 205 17.07 -30.40 23.20
N GLU A 206 17.41 -29.22 23.73
CA GLU A 206 16.63 -28.53 24.76
C GLU A 206 15.19 -28.17 24.32
N VAL A 207 14.99 -27.73 23.07
CA VAL A 207 13.66 -27.45 22.52
C VAL A 207 12.80 -28.71 22.49
N VAL A 208 13.39 -29.84 22.09
CA VAL A 208 12.71 -31.13 22.06
C VAL A 208 12.42 -31.65 23.47
N GLU A 209 13.35 -31.48 24.41
CA GLU A 209 13.21 -31.89 25.81
C GLU A 209 12.18 -31.05 26.59
N ASP A 210 12.15 -29.73 26.41
CA ASP A 210 11.08 -28.86 26.94
C ASP A 210 9.71 -29.32 26.44
N GLY A 211 9.68 -29.77 25.19
CA GLY A 211 8.58 -30.51 24.62
C GLY A 211 7.38 -29.66 24.26
N ARG A 212 7.23 -28.40 24.72
CA ARG A 212 6.01 -27.59 24.50
C ARG A 212 5.84 -27.12 23.05
N ALA A 213 6.95 -26.93 22.32
CA ALA A 213 6.93 -26.39 20.97
C ALA A 213 6.20 -27.32 19.98
N LEU A 214 5.34 -26.72 19.14
CA LEU A 214 4.65 -27.39 18.04
C LEU A 214 5.32 -27.14 16.68
N ALA A 215 6.09 -26.07 16.57
CA ALA A 215 6.96 -25.75 15.44
C ALA A 215 8.17 -24.95 15.93
N VAL A 216 9.20 -24.88 15.08
CA VAL A 216 10.41 -24.08 15.31
C VAL A 216 10.57 -23.07 14.18
N VAL A 217 10.87 -21.82 14.52
CA VAL A 217 11.42 -20.83 13.61
C VAL A 217 12.93 -20.75 13.87
N GLY A 218 13.71 -20.81 12.80
CA GLY A 218 15.16 -20.94 12.87
C GLY A 218 15.64 -22.39 12.66
N HIS A 219 16.92 -22.68 12.77
CA HIS A 219 18.02 -21.76 13.07
C HIS A 219 18.27 -20.78 11.90
N VAL A 220 19.04 -19.73 12.14
CA VAL A 220 19.21 -18.61 11.18
C VAL A 220 20.31 -18.91 10.15
N LEU A 221 21.40 -19.58 10.55
CA LEU A 221 22.51 -19.91 9.64
C LEU A 221 22.39 -21.32 9.07
N SER A 222 22.97 -21.55 7.90
CA SER A 222 22.98 -22.85 7.23
C SER A 222 23.64 -23.94 8.06
N ASP A 223 24.84 -23.69 8.58
CA ASP A 223 25.60 -24.68 9.35
C ASP A 223 24.92 -25.01 10.70
N THR A 224 24.35 -24.01 11.39
CA THR A 224 23.59 -24.23 12.64
C THR A 224 22.29 -24.99 12.40
N SER A 225 21.57 -24.64 11.33
CA SER A 225 20.35 -25.34 10.90
C SER A 225 20.62 -26.81 10.58
N LEU A 226 21.72 -27.11 9.88
CA LEU A 226 22.07 -28.49 9.51
C LEU A 226 22.44 -29.34 10.72
N ALA A 227 23.07 -28.75 11.74
CA ALA A 227 23.37 -29.43 12.98
C ALA A 227 22.10 -29.74 13.81
N ALA A 228 21.10 -28.86 13.76
CA ALA A 228 19.82 -29.02 14.46
C ALA A 228 18.82 -29.93 13.71
N ALA A 229 18.86 -29.92 12.38
CA ALA A 229 17.95 -30.65 11.49
C ALA A 229 17.68 -32.13 11.89
N PRO A 230 18.69 -32.98 12.17
CA PRO A 230 18.43 -34.38 12.54
C PRO A 230 17.73 -34.52 13.90
N VAL A 231 17.93 -33.57 14.84
CA VAL A 231 17.28 -33.58 16.16
C VAL A 231 15.78 -33.32 16.00
N TYR A 232 15.41 -32.28 15.24
CA TYR A 232 14.01 -31.95 14.97
C TYR A 232 13.30 -33.04 14.15
N ALA A 233 13.96 -33.58 13.13
CA ALA A 233 13.41 -34.67 12.32
C ALA A 233 13.13 -35.93 13.16
N GLY A 234 14.05 -36.31 14.06
CA GLY A 234 13.87 -37.44 14.97
C GLY A 234 12.74 -37.24 15.98
N ALA A 235 12.44 -35.98 16.33
CA ALA A 235 11.36 -35.60 17.24
C ALA A 235 10.02 -35.30 16.53
N GLU A 236 9.95 -35.51 15.20
CA GLU A 236 8.80 -35.15 14.37
C GLU A 236 8.36 -33.70 14.59
N LEU A 237 9.32 -32.77 14.75
CA LEU A 237 9.07 -31.35 14.99
C LEU A 237 9.45 -30.56 13.74
N ALA A 238 8.48 -29.89 13.11
CA ALA A 238 8.75 -29.10 11.92
C ALA A 238 9.53 -27.82 12.26
N ALA A 239 10.55 -27.53 11.47
CA ALA A 239 11.35 -26.31 11.57
C ALA A 239 11.25 -25.49 10.29
N ILE A 240 11.17 -24.16 10.42
CA ILE A 240 11.08 -23.20 9.33
C ILE A 240 12.22 -22.20 9.50
N THR A 241 13.24 -22.25 8.65
CA THR A 241 14.32 -21.27 8.69
C THR A 241 13.96 -20.01 7.90
N PRO A 242 14.21 -18.81 8.47
CA PRO A 242 14.01 -17.57 7.74
C PRO A 242 15.13 -17.25 6.74
N SER A 243 16.33 -17.80 6.92
CA SER A 243 17.54 -17.28 6.25
C SER A 243 18.59 -18.33 5.90
N ALA A 244 18.46 -19.58 6.34
CA ALA A 244 19.42 -20.61 5.95
C ALA A 244 19.12 -21.12 4.53
N THR A 245 20.13 -21.02 3.66
CA THR A 245 20.00 -21.24 2.21
C THR A 245 20.60 -22.57 1.74
N ALA A 246 21.28 -23.34 2.60
CA ALA A 246 21.86 -24.64 2.19
C ALA A 246 20.78 -25.60 1.68
N ASP A 247 20.87 -26.05 0.43
CA ASP A 247 19.79 -26.77 -0.26
C ASP A 247 19.40 -28.07 0.45
N ARG A 248 20.40 -28.80 0.98
CA ARG A 248 20.24 -30.07 1.71
C ARG A 248 19.33 -29.97 2.93
N LEU A 249 19.17 -28.77 3.52
CA LEU A 249 18.25 -28.56 4.64
C LEU A 249 16.84 -29.02 4.32
N THR A 250 16.37 -28.79 3.10
CA THR A 250 14.97 -29.05 2.75
C THR A 250 14.86 -30.20 1.73
N THR A 251 15.87 -30.39 0.86
CA THR A 251 15.89 -31.52 -0.09
C THR A 251 16.14 -32.89 0.56
N GLU A 252 16.84 -32.95 1.70
CA GLU A 252 17.15 -34.20 2.40
C GLU A 252 16.35 -34.37 3.71
N ASN A 253 15.58 -33.36 4.13
CA ASN A 253 14.84 -33.40 5.38
C ASN A 253 13.39 -32.92 5.20
N PRO A 254 12.40 -33.83 5.21
CA PRO A 254 10.99 -33.49 5.01
C PRO A 254 10.34 -32.74 6.19
N TRP A 255 11.09 -32.51 7.28
CA TRP A 255 10.67 -31.76 8.46
C TRP A 255 11.20 -30.33 8.47
N TYR A 256 11.99 -29.94 7.48
CA TYR A 256 12.54 -28.60 7.36
C TYR A 256 11.90 -27.85 6.19
N PHE A 257 11.57 -26.60 6.43
CA PHE A 257 11.07 -25.66 5.44
C PHE A 257 11.90 -24.38 5.49
N ARG A 258 11.89 -23.57 4.43
CA ARG A 258 12.54 -22.27 4.43
C ARG A 258 11.68 -21.22 3.76
N THR A 259 11.64 -20.01 4.32
CA THR A 259 11.00 -18.85 3.66
C THR A 259 11.97 -18.03 2.82
N VAL A 260 13.25 -18.44 2.77
CA VAL A 260 14.27 -17.92 1.84
C VAL A 260 14.54 -18.83 0.66
N PHE A 261 15.09 -18.27 -0.42
CA PHE A 261 15.57 -19.06 -1.56
C PHE A 261 16.79 -19.91 -1.16
N GLY A 262 17.01 -21.02 -1.89
CA GLY A 262 18.17 -21.89 -1.70
C GLY A 262 19.46 -21.39 -2.36
N ASN A 263 20.58 -22.00 -2.00
CA ASN A 263 21.91 -21.73 -2.56
C ASN A 263 21.95 -21.94 -4.07
N HIS A 264 21.35 -23.03 -4.57
CA HIS A 264 21.26 -23.28 -6.01
C HIS A 264 20.61 -22.11 -6.76
N ALA A 265 19.44 -21.66 -6.29
CA ALA A 265 18.67 -20.58 -6.91
C ALA A 265 19.45 -19.27 -6.96
N GLN A 266 20.04 -18.85 -5.83
CA GLN A 266 20.81 -17.60 -5.81
C GLN A 266 22.10 -17.67 -6.62
N SER A 267 22.75 -18.84 -6.69
CA SER A 267 24.03 -18.99 -7.40
C SER A 267 23.85 -19.02 -8.90
N GLY A 268 22.82 -19.73 -9.37
CA GLY A 268 22.41 -19.69 -10.77
C GLY A 268 21.98 -18.29 -11.20
N PHE A 269 21.21 -17.60 -10.35
CA PHE A 269 20.82 -16.22 -10.58
C PHE A 269 22.03 -15.27 -10.63
N ALA A 270 22.98 -15.40 -9.70
CA ALA A 270 24.22 -14.62 -9.69
C ALA A 270 25.05 -14.84 -10.96
N ALA A 271 25.17 -16.10 -11.43
CA ALA A 271 25.87 -16.43 -12.67
C ALA A 271 25.25 -15.76 -13.90
N VAL A 272 23.92 -15.81 -14.01
CA VAL A 272 23.17 -15.13 -15.09
C VAL A 272 23.33 -13.63 -14.99
N TYR A 273 23.17 -13.05 -13.81
CA TYR A 273 23.28 -11.61 -13.63
C TYR A 273 24.69 -11.08 -13.96
N LEU A 274 25.74 -11.77 -13.50
CA LEU A 274 27.13 -11.41 -13.81
C LEU A 274 27.41 -11.48 -15.32
N ALA A 275 26.95 -12.54 -15.99
CA ALA A 275 27.16 -12.70 -17.43
C ALA A 275 26.35 -11.71 -18.28
N GLU A 276 25.04 -11.63 -18.05
CA GLU A 276 24.11 -10.92 -18.95
C GLU A 276 23.95 -9.44 -18.59
N VAL A 277 23.98 -9.10 -17.30
CA VAL A 277 23.74 -7.71 -16.84
C VAL A 277 25.06 -6.97 -16.64
N LEU A 278 26.05 -7.61 -16.01
CA LEU A 278 27.37 -7.02 -15.81
C LEU A 278 28.36 -7.31 -16.96
N GLY A 279 27.96 -8.11 -17.95
CA GLY A 279 28.77 -8.40 -19.14
C GLY A 279 30.04 -9.20 -18.84
N ALA A 280 30.09 -9.92 -17.73
CA ALA A 280 31.29 -10.61 -17.27
C ALA A 280 31.48 -11.94 -18.01
N SER A 281 32.55 -12.04 -18.79
CA SER A 281 33.00 -13.30 -19.41
C SER A 281 34.04 -14.04 -18.57
N ARG A 282 34.56 -13.38 -17.52
CA ARG A 282 35.59 -13.85 -16.59
C ARG A 282 35.23 -13.37 -15.19
N VAL A 283 35.19 -14.28 -14.22
CA VAL A 283 34.83 -13.99 -12.81
C VAL A 283 35.80 -14.71 -11.88
N SER A 284 36.24 -14.05 -10.81
CA SER A 284 36.93 -14.71 -9.70
C SER A 284 35.93 -15.14 -8.64
N VAL A 285 36.13 -16.29 -8.01
CA VAL A 285 35.29 -16.76 -6.90
C VAL A 285 36.12 -16.78 -5.63
N LEU A 286 35.60 -16.15 -4.58
CA LEU A 286 36.13 -16.18 -3.24
C LEU A 286 35.08 -16.78 -2.30
N SER A 287 35.30 -18.01 -1.86
CA SER A 287 34.36 -18.80 -1.07
C SER A 287 34.86 -19.04 0.34
N GLU A 288 33.98 -18.94 1.32
CA GLU A 288 34.24 -19.36 2.69
C GLU A 288 34.11 -20.89 2.82
N ASP A 289 35.03 -21.54 3.53
CA ASP A 289 34.98 -22.99 3.80
C ASP A 289 33.94 -23.34 4.89
N THR A 290 32.69 -23.02 4.58
CA THR A 290 31.47 -23.38 5.31
C THR A 290 30.51 -24.09 4.36
N GLU A 291 29.48 -24.75 4.88
CA GLU A 291 28.45 -25.32 4.00
C GLU A 291 27.74 -24.23 3.18
N TYR A 292 27.54 -23.06 3.78
CA TYR A 292 26.98 -21.89 3.09
C TYR A 292 27.86 -21.48 1.90
N GLY A 293 29.14 -21.22 2.13
CA GLY A 293 30.07 -20.72 1.10
C GLY A 293 30.34 -21.75 0.00
N ARG A 294 30.53 -23.03 0.35
CA ARG A 294 30.72 -24.11 -0.62
C ARG A 294 29.49 -24.32 -1.49
N GLY A 295 28.28 -24.32 -0.92
CA GLY A 295 27.06 -24.51 -1.70
C GLY A 295 26.83 -23.40 -2.74
N ILE A 296 27.17 -22.16 -2.40
CA ILE A 296 27.10 -21.04 -3.36
C ILE A 296 28.17 -21.17 -4.45
N HIS A 297 29.40 -21.50 -4.04
CA HIS A 297 30.50 -21.74 -4.97
C HIS A 297 30.16 -22.83 -5.99
N GLU A 298 29.74 -24.00 -5.54
CA GLU A 298 29.44 -25.14 -6.40
C GLU A 298 28.33 -24.82 -7.40
N GLY A 299 27.23 -24.22 -6.92
CA GLY A 299 26.11 -23.80 -7.76
C GLY A 299 26.53 -22.74 -8.79
N PHE A 300 27.37 -21.78 -8.37
CA PHE A 300 27.82 -20.71 -9.26
C PHE A 300 28.79 -21.23 -10.33
N VAL A 301 29.80 -22.01 -9.96
CA VAL A 301 30.78 -22.56 -10.91
C VAL A 301 30.08 -23.43 -11.95
N ALA A 302 29.11 -24.24 -11.54
CA ALA A 302 28.30 -25.04 -12.45
C ALA A 302 27.48 -24.17 -13.42
N ALA A 303 26.78 -23.14 -12.92
CA ALA A 303 25.95 -22.27 -13.76
C ALA A 303 26.77 -21.33 -14.66
N PHE A 304 27.88 -20.78 -14.15
CA PHE A 304 28.71 -19.81 -14.88
C PHE A 304 29.60 -20.47 -15.92
N GLY A 305 29.99 -21.73 -15.76
CA GLY A 305 30.85 -22.45 -16.72
C GLY A 305 30.27 -22.54 -18.13
N ALA A 306 28.95 -22.43 -18.30
CA ALA A 306 28.28 -22.35 -19.60
C ALA A 306 28.29 -20.93 -20.22
N ARG A 307 28.65 -19.90 -19.44
CA ARG A 307 28.51 -18.48 -19.77
C ARG A 307 29.85 -17.74 -19.81
N GLY A 308 30.85 -18.23 -19.08
CA GLY A 308 32.16 -17.60 -18.96
C GLY A 308 33.20 -18.51 -18.30
N THR A 309 34.29 -17.90 -17.83
CA THR A 309 35.43 -18.60 -17.23
C THR A 309 35.68 -18.17 -15.79
N VAL A 310 35.95 -19.12 -14.91
CA VAL A 310 36.41 -18.83 -13.55
C VAL A 310 37.90 -18.52 -13.59
N ALA A 311 38.25 -17.29 -13.23
CA ALA A 311 39.60 -16.73 -13.27
C ALA A 311 40.48 -17.29 -12.16
N HIS A 312 39.95 -17.20 -10.95
CA HIS A 312 40.54 -17.66 -9.71
C HIS A 312 39.44 -18.32 -8.92
N ASP A 313 39.76 -19.45 -8.32
CA ASP A 313 38.89 -20.19 -7.42
C ASP A 313 39.59 -20.28 -6.07
N LEU A 314 39.18 -19.41 -5.14
CA LEU A 314 39.88 -19.13 -3.90
C LEU A 314 38.98 -19.48 -2.72
N THR A 315 39.55 -20.16 -1.74
CA THR A 315 38.86 -20.54 -0.50
C THR A 315 39.49 -19.85 0.69
N ILE A 316 38.66 -19.29 1.57
CA ILE A 316 39.07 -18.67 2.83
C ILE A 316 38.45 -19.39 4.02
N ALA A 317 39.18 -19.46 5.12
CA ALA A 317 38.69 -20.09 6.33
C ALA A 317 37.51 -19.31 6.94
N PRO A 318 36.64 -19.97 7.74
CA PRO A 318 35.60 -19.28 8.49
C PRO A 318 36.18 -18.20 9.42
N ALA A 319 35.43 -17.11 9.64
CA ALA A 319 35.92 -15.98 10.44
C ALA A 319 36.37 -16.40 11.87
N ARG A 320 35.65 -17.35 12.46
CA ARG A 320 35.85 -17.88 13.81
C ARG A 320 36.72 -19.13 13.89
N ALA A 321 37.39 -19.50 12.80
CA ALA A 321 38.34 -20.62 12.86
C ALA A 321 39.43 -20.33 13.91
N GLU A 322 39.65 -21.26 14.84
CA GLU A 322 40.67 -21.14 15.89
C GLU A 322 42.11 -21.27 15.35
N ASP A 323 42.28 -21.61 14.07
CA ASP A 323 43.57 -21.79 13.41
C ASP A 323 44.16 -20.43 12.96
N ALA A 324 45.40 -20.14 13.39
CA ALA A 324 46.16 -18.98 12.95
C ALA A 324 46.31 -18.89 11.41
N ARG A 325 46.24 -20.03 10.70
CA ARG A 325 46.25 -20.11 9.23
C ARG A 325 45.03 -19.47 8.55
N ALA A 326 43.95 -19.20 9.30
CA ALA A 326 42.76 -18.55 8.77
C ALA A 326 43.03 -17.12 8.26
N GLY A 327 43.91 -16.39 8.95
CA GLY A 327 44.35 -15.06 8.51
C GLY A 327 45.24 -15.12 7.26
N ASP A 328 46.07 -16.17 7.16
CA ASP A 328 47.00 -16.36 6.05
C ASP A 328 46.26 -16.63 4.73
N ALA A 329 45.20 -17.45 4.76
CA ALA A 329 44.41 -17.79 3.56
C ALA A 329 43.75 -16.56 2.92
N LEU A 330 43.15 -15.66 3.72
CA LEU A 330 42.57 -14.43 3.18
C LEU A 330 43.65 -13.50 2.60
N ALA A 331 44.80 -13.38 3.26
CA ALA A 331 45.90 -12.56 2.75
C ALA A 331 46.45 -13.10 1.42
N GLU A 332 46.56 -14.42 1.28
CA GLU A 332 46.97 -15.08 0.04
C GLU A 332 45.96 -14.88 -1.09
N ALA A 333 44.65 -15.01 -0.80
CA ALA A 333 43.60 -14.74 -1.77
C ALA A 333 43.64 -13.29 -2.27
N VAL A 334 43.80 -12.32 -1.36
CA VAL A 334 43.96 -10.90 -1.73
C VAL A 334 45.23 -10.66 -2.55
N ALA A 335 46.35 -11.29 -2.19
CA ALA A 335 47.60 -11.18 -2.94
C ALA A 335 47.47 -11.74 -4.36
N THR A 336 46.78 -12.88 -4.52
CA THR A 336 46.51 -13.51 -5.82
C THR A 336 45.66 -12.61 -6.70
N LEU A 337 44.54 -12.10 -6.18
CA LEU A 337 43.65 -11.19 -6.92
C LEU A 337 44.33 -9.86 -7.27
N ARG A 338 45.20 -9.36 -6.40
CA ARG A 338 45.98 -8.13 -6.66
C ARG A 338 47.04 -8.31 -7.75
N ALA A 339 47.59 -9.53 -7.88
CA ALA A 339 48.61 -9.84 -8.88
C ALA A 339 48.03 -9.99 -10.30
N ASP A 340 46.74 -10.31 -10.43
CA ASP A 340 46.04 -10.34 -11.70
C ASP A 340 45.62 -8.92 -12.11
N PRO A 341 46.07 -8.39 -13.28
CA PRO A 341 45.62 -7.09 -13.78
C PRO A 341 44.14 -7.08 -14.21
N ASP A 342 43.54 -8.25 -14.45
CA ASP A 342 42.13 -8.41 -14.83
C ASP A 342 41.50 -9.65 -14.16
N PRO A 343 41.22 -9.58 -12.83
CA PRO A 343 40.57 -10.68 -12.12
C PRO A 343 39.08 -10.84 -12.48
N GLY A 344 38.52 -9.96 -13.33
CA GLY A 344 37.09 -9.82 -13.52
C GLY A 344 36.35 -9.39 -12.24
N PRO A 345 35.01 -9.34 -12.26
CA PRO A 345 34.23 -9.25 -11.03
C PRO A 345 34.53 -10.41 -10.08
N ILE A 346 34.40 -10.19 -8.78
CA ILE A 346 34.64 -11.21 -7.75
C ILE A 346 33.30 -11.61 -7.14
N LEU A 347 32.91 -12.87 -7.31
CA LEU A 347 31.83 -13.48 -6.53
C LEU A 347 32.35 -13.72 -5.10
N LEU A 348 31.64 -13.19 -4.11
CA LEU A 348 31.95 -13.37 -2.69
C LEU A 348 30.87 -14.25 -2.03
N ALA A 349 31.23 -15.51 -1.80
CA ALA A 349 30.38 -16.53 -1.17
C ALA A 349 30.83 -16.75 0.29
N ALA A 350 30.48 -15.80 1.16
CA ALA A 350 30.89 -15.80 2.56
C ALA A 350 29.78 -15.24 3.47
N GLN A 351 29.73 -15.66 4.73
CA GLN A 351 28.86 -15.06 5.74
C GLN A 351 29.31 -13.64 6.09
N ALA A 352 28.42 -12.84 6.69
CA ALA A 352 28.64 -11.41 6.93
C ALA A 352 29.95 -11.10 7.68
N GLU A 353 30.29 -11.88 8.73
CA GLU A 353 31.52 -11.67 9.51
C GLU A 353 32.78 -11.81 8.65
N GLN A 354 32.86 -12.87 7.83
CA GLN A 354 34.01 -13.09 6.96
C GLN A 354 33.97 -12.21 5.70
N GLY A 355 32.77 -11.92 5.19
CA GLY A 355 32.54 -10.95 4.13
C GLY A 355 33.07 -9.56 4.51
N LEU A 356 32.88 -9.13 5.76
CA LEU A 356 33.36 -7.84 6.26
C LEU A 356 34.89 -7.79 6.20
N ARG A 357 35.55 -8.87 6.62
CA ARG A 357 37.02 -9.01 6.57
C ARG A 357 37.51 -9.03 5.12
N ALA A 358 36.87 -9.80 4.25
CA ALA A 358 37.23 -9.94 2.85
C ALA A 358 37.08 -8.64 2.06
N VAL A 359 35.91 -7.99 2.13
CA VAL A 359 35.67 -6.71 1.45
C VAL A 359 36.65 -5.65 1.93
N THR A 360 36.88 -5.57 3.25
CA THR A 360 37.84 -4.62 3.82
C THR A 360 39.25 -4.85 3.29
N ALA A 361 39.72 -6.11 3.30
CA ALA A 361 41.06 -6.46 2.84
C ALA A 361 41.26 -6.22 1.33
N LEU A 362 40.27 -6.59 0.50
CA LEU A 362 40.30 -6.35 -0.95
C LEU A 362 40.41 -4.85 -1.27
N ARG A 363 39.57 -4.02 -0.64
CA ARG A 363 39.59 -2.56 -0.86
C ARG A 363 40.83 -1.89 -0.30
N ALA A 364 41.30 -2.30 0.89
CA ALA A 364 42.56 -1.81 1.45
C ALA A 364 43.77 -2.18 0.58
N ALA A 365 43.71 -3.31 -0.14
CA ALA A 365 44.71 -3.71 -1.12
C ALA A 365 44.59 -2.98 -2.47
N GLY A 366 43.62 -2.07 -2.63
CA GLY A 366 43.42 -1.30 -3.86
C GLY A 366 42.73 -2.07 -4.99
N ILE A 367 42.11 -3.22 -4.70
CA ILE A 367 41.35 -3.98 -5.70
C ILE A 367 40.00 -3.29 -5.92
N THR A 368 39.82 -2.70 -7.09
CA THR A 368 38.62 -1.94 -7.49
C THR A 368 37.62 -2.77 -8.28
N ALA A 369 37.89 -4.06 -8.53
CA ALA A 369 36.99 -4.96 -9.23
C ALA A 369 35.60 -4.98 -8.56
N PRO A 370 34.49 -5.02 -9.35
CA PRO A 370 33.15 -5.16 -8.81
C PRO A 370 33.06 -6.41 -7.94
N LEU A 371 32.45 -6.29 -6.77
CA LEU A 371 32.13 -7.45 -5.92
C LEU A 371 30.66 -7.79 -6.12
N PHE A 372 30.36 -9.08 -6.27
CA PHE A 372 29.01 -9.60 -6.30
C PHE A 372 28.87 -10.60 -5.16
N ALA A 373 28.12 -10.25 -4.13
CA ALA A 373 27.99 -11.03 -2.92
C ALA A 373 26.69 -11.85 -2.89
N ALA A 374 26.72 -12.91 -2.10
CA ALA A 374 25.53 -13.65 -1.71
C ALA A 374 24.64 -12.87 -0.72
N ASP A 375 23.50 -13.46 -0.36
CA ASP A 375 22.45 -12.84 0.44
C ASP A 375 22.89 -12.35 1.83
N ALA A 376 23.84 -13.04 2.45
CA ALA A 376 24.36 -12.67 3.78
C ALA A 376 24.94 -11.25 3.87
N LEU A 377 25.35 -10.66 2.74
CA LEU A 377 25.94 -9.31 2.70
C LEU A 377 24.95 -8.22 2.29
N ALA A 378 23.69 -8.57 2.01
CA ALA A 378 22.66 -7.65 1.51
C ALA A 378 21.94 -6.87 2.63
N ASP A 379 22.67 -6.47 3.68
CA ASP A 379 22.11 -5.76 4.83
C ASP A 379 22.76 -4.37 5.02
N GLU A 380 21.99 -3.42 5.57
CA GLU A 380 22.45 -2.08 5.91
C GLU A 380 23.45 -2.14 7.07
N TYR A 381 23.29 -3.06 8.04
CA TYR A 381 24.26 -3.29 9.11
C TYR A 381 25.64 -3.70 8.57
N PHE A 382 25.66 -4.60 7.58
CA PHE A 382 26.89 -5.01 6.91
C PHE A 382 27.55 -3.82 6.19
N HIS A 383 26.75 -3.06 5.43
CA HIS A 383 27.23 -1.89 4.68
C HIS A 383 27.88 -0.84 5.61
N ASP A 384 27.22 -0.52 6.72
CA ASP A 384 27.71 0.43 7.73
C ASP A 384 29.01 -0.08 8.37
N ALA A 385 29.08 -1.36 8.73
CA ALA A 385 30.26 -1.97 9.33
C ALA A 385 31.48 -1.92 8.39
N VAL A 386 31.31 -2.25 7.11
CA VAL A 386 32.40 -2.15 6.12
C VAL A 386 32.83 -0.69 5.97
N SER A 387 31.89 0.23 5.81
CA SER A 387 32.18 1.67 5.65
C SER A 387 32.98 2.21 6.84
N ALA A 388 32.60 1.85 8.06
CA ALA A 388 33.32 2.21 9.27
C ALA A 388 34.74 1.62 9.33
N LYS A 389 34.96 0.39 8.86
CA LYS A 389 36.29 -0.23 8.78
C LYS A 389 37.18 0.42 7.72
N LEU A 390 36.65 0.72 6.53
CA LEU A 390 37.42 1.39 5.48
C LEU A 390 37.84 2.80 5.91
N ALA A 391 36.98 3.53 6.63
CA ALA A 391 37.30 4.86 7.16
C ALA A 391 38.49 4.89 8.14
N GLN A 392 38.86 3.75 8.74
CA GLN A 392 40.03 3.63 9.62
C GLN A 392 41.36 3.57 8.85
N HIS A 393 41.35 3.26 7.55
CA HIS A 393 42.54 3.22 6.71
C HIS A 393 42.99 4.62 6.28
N ARG A 394 44.29 4.80 5.99
CA ARG A 394 44.87 6.08 5.57
C ARG A 394 45.76 5.92 4.32
N PRO A 395 45.36 6.46 3.15
CA PRO A 395 44.06 7.06 2.86
C PRO A 395 42.92 6.03 2.94
N ALA A 396 41.68 6.49 3.21
CA ALA A 396 40.53 5.60 3.25
C ALA A 396 40.17 5.18 1.82
N PRO A 397 40.20 3.87 1.48
CA PRO A 397 39.78 3.40 0.17
C PRO A 397 38.25 3.53 0.03
N PRO A 398 37.72 3.80 -1.18
CA PRO A 398 36.29 3.77 -1.42
C PRO A 398 35.75 2.33 -1.32
N LEU A 399 34.49 2.18 -0.90
CA LEU A 399 33.80 0.89 -0.94
C LEU A 399 33.67 0.34 -2.37
N GLY A 400 33.57 1.23 -3.36
CA GLY A 400 33.47 0.87 -4.77
C GLY A 400 32.15 0.16 -5.11
N GLU A 401 32.15 -0.57 -6.22
CA GLU A 401 30.98 -1.31 -6.67
C GLU A 401 30.85 -2.63 -5.91
N VAL A 402 29.81 -2.71 -5.07
CA VAL A 402 29.42 -3.92 -4.34
C VAL A 402 27.95 -4.18 -4.67
N TYR A 403 27.68 -5.33 -5.26
CA TYR A 403 26.36 -5.88 -5.53
C TYR A 403 26.10 -7.03 -4.56
N ALA A 404 24.85 -7.29 -4.24
CA ALA A 404 24.44 -8.47 -3.50
C ALA A 404 23.07 -8.94 -3.97
N VAL A 405 22.84 -10.25 -4.00
CA VAL A 405 21.48 -10.79 -4.08
C VAL A 405 20.75 -10.51 -2.78
N ALA A 406 19.47 -10.16 -2.83
CA ALA A 406 18.71 -9.76 -1.65
C ALA A 406 17.31 -10.36 -1.69
N PRO A 407 16.85 -10.99 -0.59
CA PRO A 407 15.45 -11.38 -0.43
C PRO A 407 14.46 -10.22 -0.45
N MET A 408 14.93 -9.02 -0.10
CA MET A 408 14.11 -7.82 0.01
C MET A 408 14.95 -6.59 -0.35
N SER A 409 14.43 -5.72 -1.22
CA SER A 409 15.01 -4.39 -1.42
C SER A 409 14.11 -3.31 -0.82
N ARG A 410 14.68 -2.51 0.09
CA ARG A 410 13.95 -1.53 0.89
C ARG A 410 13.28 -0.44 0.06
N ASP A 411 13.94 0.01 -1.01
CA ASP A 411 13.42 1.04 -1.91
C ASP A 411 12.33 0.54 -2.88
N ALA A 412 12.19 -0.78 -2.99
CA ALA A 412 11.21 -1.45 -3.82
C ALA A 412 10.01 -2.00 -3.01
N LEU A 413 9.91 -1.71 -1.72
CA LEU A 413 8.80 -2.16 -0.87
C LEU A 413 7.49 -1.52 -1.29
N THR A 414 6.42 -2.31 -1.26
CA THR A 414 5.06 -1.94 -1.66
C THR A 414 4.02 -2.58 -0.74
N GLY A 415 2.76 -2.16 -0.85
CA GLY A 415 1.61 -2.86 -0.27
C GLY A 415 1.78 -3.26 1.20
N SER A 416 1.51 -4.53 1.51
CA SER A 416 1.65 -5.11 2.86
C SER A 416 3.09 -5.04 3.38
N ALA A 417 4.10 -5.16 2.52
CA ALA A 417 5.51 -5.10 2.89
C ALA A 417 5.90 -3.73 3.46
N LEU A 418 5.48 -2.65 2.78
CA LEU A 418 5.75 -1.29 3.22
C LEU A 418 4.99 -0.95 4.51
N GLN A 419 3.72 -1.37 4.60
CA GLN A 419 2.91 -1.19 5.80
C GLN A 419 3.54 -1.90 6.99
N TRP A 420 3.92 -3.17 6.82
CA TRP A 420 4.64 -3.94 7.83
C TRP A 420 5.95 -3.27 8.25
N ALA A 421 6.79 -2.84 7.29
CA ALA A 421 8.05 -2.20 7.62
C ALA A 421 7.87 -0.86 8.36
N THR A 422 6.80 -0.13 8.04
CA THR A 422 6.44 1.12 8.72
C THR A 422 5.97 0.85 10.14
N SER A 423 5.07 -0.12 10.34
CA SER A 423 4.60 -0.56 11.66
C SER A 423 5.73 -1.10 12.51
N PHE A 424 6.59 -1.94 11.95
CA PHE A 424 7.79 -2.45 12.63
C PHE A 424 8.67 -1.30 13.14
N ARG A 425 8.94 -0.30 12.28
CA ARG A 425 9.73 0.87 12.69
C ARG A 425 9.03 1.71 13.75
N ALA A 426 7.72 1.85 13.69
CA ALA A 426 6.95 2.59 14.68
C ALA A 426 6.98 1.91 16.07
N ILE A 427 6.92 0.58 16.10
CA ILE A 427 6.93 -0.22 17.32
C ILE A 427 8.35 -0.30 17.92
N HIS A 428 9.35 -0.61 17.09
CA HIS A 428 10.69 -0.98 17.57
C HIS A 428 11.72 0.16 17.48
N GLY A 429 11.43 1.22 16.72
CA GLY A 429 12.30 2.41 16.59
C GLY A 429 13.44 2.30 15.59
N TYR A 430 13.55 1.19 14.85
CA TYR A 430 14.57 0.98 13.81
C TYR A 430 13.96 0.30 12.57
N THR A 431 14.70 0.30 11.45
CA THR A 431 14.20 -0.29 10.18
C THR A 431 14.42 -1.80 10.19
N PRO A 432 13.45 -2.62 9.78
CA PRO A 432 13.66 -4.06 9.70
C PRO A 432 14.66 -4.45 8.60
N SER A 433 15.44 -5.49 8.87
CA SER A 433 16.26 -6.20 7.87
C SER A 433 15.41 -7.17 7.05
N TRP A 434 16.00 -7.72 5.98
CA TRP A 434 15.36 -8.81 5.24
C TRP A 434 15.23 -10.09 6.08
N HIS A 435 16.15 -10.31 7.03
CA HIS A 435 16.07 -11.40 8.01
C HIS A 435 14.81 -11.26 8.89
N ALA A 436 14.51 -10.04 9.33
CA ALA A 436 13.29 -9.75 10.08
C ALA A 436 12.04 -10.04 9.24
N ALA A 437 12.02 -9.63 7.96
CA ALA A 437 10.89 -9.87 7.07
C ALA A 437 10.62 -11.37 6.86
N THR A 438 11.66 -12.15 6.58
CA THR A 438 11.57 -13.61 6.37
C THR A 438 11.28 -14.39 7.65
N ALA A 439 11.69 -13.88 8.82
CA ALA A 439 11.32 -14.39 10.13
C ALA A 439 9.85 -14.13 10.45
N TYR A 440 9.35 -12.93 10.13
CA TYR A 440 7.92 -12.63 10.19
C TYR A 440 7.13 -13.62 9.31
N GLU A 441 7.55 -13.84 8.06
CA GLU A 441 6.91 -14.82 7.17
C GLU A 441 6.99 -16.26 7.70
N SER A 442 8.11 -16.66 8.31
CA SER A 442 8.25 -17.98 8.93
C SER A 442 7.25 -18.18 10.07
N ALA A 443 7.04 -17.13 10.88
CA ALA A 443 6.03 -17.14 11.93
C ALA A 443 4.61 -17.20 11.35
N ILE A 444 4.31 -16.44 10.29
CA ILE A 444 3.01 -16.49 9.60
C ILE A 444 2.74 -17.90 9.03
N ALA A 445 3.74 -18.55 8.41
CA ALA A 445 3.62 -19.91 7.94
C ALA A 445 3.35 -20.89 9.08
N ALA A 446 4.10 -20.80 10.19
CA ALA A 446 3.87 -21.63 11.37
C ALA A 446 2.45 -21.41 11.96
N LEU A 447 2.03 -20.16 12.12
CA LEU A 447 0.71 -19.78 12.63
C LEU A 447 -0.42 -20.29 11.73
N HIS A 448 -0.25 -20.21 10.41
CA HIS A 448 -1.20 -20.78 9.46
C HIS A 448 -1.28 -22.30 9.61
N ALA A 449 -0.14 -22.98 9.70
CA ALA A 449 -0.10 -24.44 9.89
C ALA A 449 -0.68 -24.89 11.24
N LEU A 450 -0.58 -24.06 12.29
CA LEU A 450 -1.16 -24.34 13.60
C LEU A 450 -2.69 -24.21 13.64
N ARG A 451 -3.30 -23.52 12.66
CA ARG A 451 -4.77 -23.39 12.53
C ARG A 451 -5.44 -24.65 11.94
N THR A 452 -4.75 -25.79 11.89
CA THR A 452 -5.36 -27.06 11.48
C THR A 452 -6.59 -27.39 12.31
N PRO A 453 -7.68 -27.91 11.70
CA PRO A 453 -8.78 -28.47 12.46
C PRO A 453 -8.26 -29.63 13.32
N ASP A 454 -8.80 -29.77 14.53
CA ASP A 454 -8.43 -30.80 15.51
C ASP A 454 -7.07 -30.62 16.20
N LEU A 455 -6.61 -29.37 16.37
CA LEU A 455 -5.48 -29.07 17.27
C LEU A 455 -5.87 -29.42 18.71
N GLU A 456 -5.13 -30.33 19.35
CA GLU A 456 -5.42 -30.78 20.71
C GLU A 456 -4.72 -29.91 21.76
N ALA A 457 -3.50 -29.44 21.46
CA ALA A 457 -2.69 -28.58 22.33
C ALA A 457 -2.47 -29.15 23.74
N THR A 458 -2.51 -30.47 23.89
CA THR A 458 -2.21 -31.20 25.13
C THR A 458 -0.88 -31.94 25.03
N GLU A 459 -0.36 -32.43 26.16
CA GLU A 459 0.86 -33.25 26.17
C GLU A 459 0.69 -34.56 25.38
N ASP A 460 -0.43 -35.26 25.57
CA ASP A 460 -0.72 -36.54 24.89
C ASP A 460 -0.99 -36.36 23.39
N GLY A 461 -1.65 -35.27 22.99
CA GLY A 461 -1.98 -34.96 21.59
C GLY A 461 -0.81 -34.40 20.78
N ARG A 462 0.30 -34.04 21.44
CA ARG A 462 1.36 -33.20 20.85
C ARG A 462 2.05 -33.83 19.64
N ALA A 463 2.34 -35.13 19.70
CA ALA A 463 2.95 -35.83 18.56
C ALA A 463 2.01 -35.86 17.35
N GLY A 464 0.70 -35.95 17.58
CA GLY A 464 -0.32 -35.81 16.54
C GLY A 464 -0.36 -34.39 15.96
N ASP A 465 -0.36 -33.38 16.83
CA ASP A 465 -0.33 -31.96 16.43
C ASP A 465 0.89 -31.64 15.58
N ARG A 466 2.10 -32.05 15.98
CA ARG A 466 3.31 -31.77 15.19
C ARG A 466 3.27 -32.40 13.79
N ARG A 467 2.76 -33.64 13.65
CA ARG A 467 2.55 -34.28 12.35
C ARG A 467 1.53 -33.51 11.51
N ARG A 468 0.44 -33.02 12.11
CA ARG A 468 -0.57 -32.18 11.43
C ARG A 468 0.03 -30.85 10.96
N VAL A 469 0.82 -30.17 11.80
CA VAL A 469 1.52 -28.92 11.48
C VAL A 469 2.46 -29.13 10.28
N ARG A 470 3.28 -30.19 10.30
CA ARG A 470 4.16 -30.52 9.17
C ARG A 470 3.37 -30.79 7.89
N ALA A 471 2.26 -31.52 7.98
CA ALA A 471 1.41 -31.80 6.83
C ALA A 471 0.77 -30.51 6.28
N ALA A 472 0.36 -29.59 7.14
CA ALA A 472 -0.19 -28.30 6.74
C ALA A 472 0.85 -27.42 6.05
N LEU A 473 2.09 -27.36 6.55
CA LEU A 473 3.20 -26.68 5.88
C LEU A 473 3.44 -27.27 4.48
N ALA A 474 3.51 -28.60 4.37
CA ALA A 474 3.70 -29.28 3.09
C ALA A 474 2.52 -29.10 2.11
N ALA A 475 1.35 -28.67 2.58
CA ALA A 475 0.18 -28.39 1.75
C ALA A 475 0.13 -26.95 1.21
N MET A 476 1.01 -26.05 1.68
CA MET A 476 1.09 -24.65 1.23
C MET A 476 1.80 -24.55 -0.13
N THR A 477 1.24 -25.15 -1.18
CA THR A 477 1.90 -25.25 -2.50
C THR A 477 1.31 -24.29 -3.54
N SER A 478 0.20 -23.61 -3.23
CA SER A 478 -0.54 -22.75 -4.18
C SER A 478 -1.02 -21.46 -3.52
N ALA A 479 -1.44 -20.49 -4.34
CA ALA A 479 -2.03 -19.24 -3.85
C ALA A 479 -3.29 -19.45 -2.98
N GLU A 480 -4.03 -20.54 -3.22
CA GLU A 480 -5.26 -20.86 -2.49
C GLU A 480 -4.99 -21.48 -1.12
N THR A 481 -3.82 -22.09 -0.95
CA THR A 481 -3.43 -22.86 0.25
C THR A 481 -2.39 -22.14 1.09
N ALA A 482 -1.62 -21.23 0.50
CA ALA A 482 -0.60 -20.46 1.19
C ALA A 482 -1.19 -19.21 1.85
N PRO A 483 -0.73 -18.84 3.06
CA PRO A 483 -0.99 -17.51 3.61
C PRO A 483 -0.29 -16.43 2.78
N GLU A 484 -0.87 -15.23 2.78
CA GLU A 484 -0.21 -14.03 2.30
C GLU A 484 0.91 -13.61 3.26
N GLY A 485 2.12 -13.46 2.72
CA GLY A 485 3.29 -12.92 3.41
C GLY A 485 3.56 -11.46 3.04
N VAL A 486 4.59 -10.88 3.65
CA VAL A 486 4.99 -9.49 3.38
C VAL A 486 5.85 -9.37 2.11
N LEU A 487 6.52 -10.44 1.68
CA LEU A 487 7.31 -10.51 0.45
C LEU A 487 6.59 -11.34 -0.63
N GLY A 488 5.29 -11.57 -0.45
CA GLY A 488 4.43 -12.34 -1.33
C GLY A 488 3.87 -13.61 -0.65
N PRO A 489 3.07 -14.41 -1.38
CA PRO A 489 2.48 -15.63 -0.85
C PRO A 489 3.54 -16.66 -0.43
N ILE A 490 3.39 -17.22 0.78
CA ILE A 490 4.37 -18.16 1.35
C ILE A 490 4.08 -19.58 0.84
N ARG A 491 4.61 -19.90 -0.34
CA ARG A 491 4.41 -21.20 -1.01
C ARG A 491 5.69 -22.02 -0.97
N PHE A 492 5.58 -23.26 -0.50
CA PHE A 492 6.68 -24.22 -0.53
C PHE A 492 6.59 -25.11 -1.76
N ASP A 493 7.73 -25.33 -2.40
CA ASP A 493 7.92 -26.38 -3.39
C ASP A 493 7.88 -27.77 -2.71
N PRO A 494 7.88 -28.88 -3.48
CA PRO A 494 7.91 -30.23 -2.90
C PRO A 494 9.12 -30.51 -2.00
N GLY A 495 10.19 -29.74 -2.16
CA GLY A 495 11.39 -29.80 -1.34
C GLY A 495 11.31 -28.92 -0.09
N GLY A 496 10.22 -28.20 0.19
CA GLY A 496 10.06 -27.35 1.37
C GLY A 496 10.67 -25.95 1.26
N SER A 497 11.06 -25.51 0.06
CA SER A 497 11.66 -24.17 -0.18
C SER A 497 10.67 -23.20 -0.81
N THR A 498 10.77 -21.91 -0.49
CA THR A 498 10.02 -20.86 -1.20
C THR A 498 10.69 -20.49 -2.52
N GLY A 499 9.92 -20.48 -3.61
CA GLY A 499 10.35 -19.99 -4.93
C GLY A 499 10.17 -18.48 -5.07
N ARG A 500 10.89 -17.70 -4.26
CA ARG A 500 10.81 -16.23 -4.24
C ARG A 500 11.65 -15.59 -5.36
N GLU A 501 11.17 -14.47 -5.91
CA GLU A 501 11.98 -13.58 -6.77
C GLU A 501 13.22 -13.07 -6.05
N ILE A 502 14.36 -13.09 -6.74
CA ILE A 502 15.65 -12.62 -6.22
C ILE A 502 15.89 -11.19 -6.73
N ALA A 503 16.06 -10.24 -5.82
CA ALA A 503 16.48 -8.89 -6.17
C ALA A 503 18.01 -8.76 -6.13
N VAL A 504 18.56 -7.79 -6.85
CA VAL A 504 19.96 -7.35 -6.69
C VAL A 504 20.00 -5.96 -6.12
N VAL A 505 20.71 -5.80 -5.02
CA VAL A 505 21.05 -4.50 -4.47
C VAL A 505 22.48 -4.13 -4.81
N ARG A 506 22.77 -2.82 -4.86
CA ARG A 506 24.06 -2.21 -5.16
C ARG A 506 24.36 -1.18 -4.08
N SER A 507 25.62 -1.07 -3.66
CA SER A 507 26.04 0.06 -2.84
C SER A 507 26.07 1.34 -3.65
N ASN A 508 25.46 2.40 -3.13
CA ASN A 508 25.62 3.77 -3.64
C ASN A 508 26.71 4.57 -2.89
N GLY A 509 27.51 3.89 -2.06
CA GLY A 509 28.50 4.47 -1.17
C GLY A 509 27.97 4.81 0.23
N SER A 510 26.67 5.06 0.38
CA SER A 510 26.04 5.36 1.68
C SER A 510 25.19 4.24 2.24
N ARG A 511 24.62 3.40 1.38
CA ARG A 511 23.80 2.22 1.73
C ARG A 511 23.61 1.33 0.51
N PHE A 512 22.92 0.20 0.69
CA PHE A 512 22.39 -0.61 -0.40
C PHE A 512 21.08 -0.02 -0.97
N VAL A 513 20.96 -0.04 -2.29
CA VAL A 513 19.79 0.39 -3.07
C VAL A 513 19.54 -0.62 -4.20
N SER A 514 18.35 -0.64 -4.80
CA SER A 514 18.08 -1.49 -5.97
C SER A 514 19.12 -1.24 -7.07
N ALA A 515 19.68 -2.31 -7.63
CA ALA A 515 20.56 -2.20 -8.79
C ALA A 515 19.80 -1.64 -10.00
N PRO A 516 20.45 -0.89 -10.91
CA PRO A 516 19.78 -0.22 -12.04
C PRO A 516 19.06 -1.16 -13.01
N VAL A 517 19.44 -2.44 -13.02
CA VAL A 517 18.81 -3.50 -13.80
C VAL A 517 18.51 -4.65 -12.83
N GLN A 518 17.30 -5.19 -12.91
CA GLN A 518 16.88 -6.42 -12.25
C GLN A 518 16.64 -7.48 -13.33
N LEU A 519 16.59 -8.74 -12.93
CA LEU A 519 16.04 -9.81 -13.77
C LEU A 519 14.63 -10.11 -13.27
N ALA A 520 13.69 -10.25 -14.20
CA ALA A 520 12.30 -10.56 -13.90
C ALA A 520 11.83 -11.75 -14.74
N PRO A 521 10.87 -12.57 -14.24
CA PRO A 521 10.25 -13.63 -15.03
C PRO A 521 9.72 -13.11 -16.37
N TYR A 522 9.95 -13.88 -17.43
CA TYR A 522 9.56 -13.55 -18.80
C TYR A 522 8.64 -14.63 -19.38
N ALA A 523 7.50 -14.22 -19.91
CA ALA A 523 6.64 -15.08 -20.73
C ALA A 523 6.96 -14.85 -22.22
N PRO A 524 7.26 -15.90 -23.01
CA PRO A 524 7.47 -15.78 -24.45
C PRO A 524 6.24 -15.18 -25.15
N ARG A 525 6.49 -14.47 -26.24
CA ARG A 525 5.39 -13.95 -27.08
C ARG A 525 4.66 -15.11 -27.78
N PRO A 526 3.32 -15.10 -27.88
CA PRO A 526 2.54 -16.04 -28.63
C PRO A 526 3.05 -16.16 -30.07
N GLY A 527 3.28 -17.40 -30.50
CA GLY A 527 3.80 -17.70 -31.84
C GLY A 527 5.32 -17.57 -32.00
N VAL A 528 6.04 -16.99 -31.02
CA VAL A 528 7.50 -16.97 -30.97
C VAL A 528 7.97 -17.99 -29.92
N GLY A 529 8.81 -18.95 -30.32
CA GLY A 529 9.31 -19.95 -29.37
C GLY A 529 10.26 -19.31 -28.34
N ALA A 530 10.24 -19.82 -27.10
CA ALA A 530 11.19 -19.42 -26.04
C ALA A 530 12.66 -19.38 -26.53
N ALA A 531 13.06 -20.38 -27.30
CA ALA A 531 14.40 -20.47 -27.87
C ALA A 531 14.75 -19.32 -28.84
N GLU A 532 13.76 -18.76 -29.54
CA GLU A 532 13.96 -17.63 -30.45
C GLU A 532 14.13 -16.32 -29.67
N ASP A 533 13.37 -16.11 -28.60
CA ASP A 533 13.55 -14.96 -27.71
C ASP A 533 14.89 -15.01 -26.97
N VAL A 534 15.34 -16.21 -26.57
CA VAL A 534 16.69 -16.42 -26.01
C VAL A 534 17.79 -16.15 -27.06
N ALA A 535 17.67 -16.71 -28.27
CA ALA A 535 18.64 -16.50 -29.34
C ALA A 535 18.76 -15.03 -29.77
N ALA A 536 17.70 -14.25 -29.60
CA ALA A 536 17.68 -12.83 -29.89
C ALA A 536 18.11 -11.94 -28.71
N GLY A 537 18.51 -12.52 -27.57
CA GLY A 537 18.94 -11.79 -26.38
C GLY A 537 17.82 -11.04 -25.64
N ARG A 538 16.56 -11.40 -25.87
CA ARG A 538 15.40 -10.81 -25.18
C ARG A 538 15.10 -11.48 -23.84
N ALA A 539 15.50 -12.74 -23.71
CA ALA A 539 15.37 -13.52 -22.50
C ALA A 539 16.61 -14.39 -22.27
N VAL A 540 16.81 -14.82 -21.03
CA VAL A 540 17.82 -15.80 -20.64
C VAL A 540 17.15 -16.92 -19.86
N GLU A 541 17.55 -18.16 -20.12
CA GLU A 541 17.02 -19.33 -19.41
C GLU A 541 17.86 -19.64 -18.17
N LEU A 542 17.18 -19.91 -17.06
CA LEU A 542 17.74 -20.38 -15.79
C LEU A 542 16.78 -21.40 -15.17
N ASP A 543 17.22 -22.65 -15.03
CA ASP A 543 16.45 -23.74 -14.40
C ASP A 543 15.02 -23.91 -14.95
N GLY A 544 14.86 -23.75 -16.26
CA GLY A 544 13.56 -23.83 -16.95
C GLY A 544 12.67 -22.59 -16.80
N GLN A 545 13.14 -21.55 -16.10
CA GLN A 545 12.52 -20.23 -16.07
C GLN A 545 13.20 -19.32 -17.09
N LEU A 546 12.40 -18.53 -17.81
CA LEU A 546 12.91 -17.45 -18.65
C LEU A 546 12.91 -16.16 -17.83
N LEU A 547 14.01 -15.42 -17.93
CA LEU A 547 14.21 -14.14 -17.28
C LEU A 547 14.49 -13.08 -18.33
N THR A 548 14.09 -11.84 -18.08
CA THR A 548 14.42 -10.68 -18.91
C THR A 548 14.95 -9.52 -18.07
N ALA A 549 15.70 -8.63 -18.70
CA ALA A 549 16.24 -7.44 -18.04
C ALA A 549 15.14 -6.40 -17.82
N ARG A 550 14.91 -6.05 -16.55
CA ARG A 550 13.97 -5.03 -16.10
C ARG A 550 14.73 -3.80 -15.59
N ARG A 551 14.51 -2.63 -16.19
CA ARG A 551 15.16 -1.37 -15.81
C ARG A 551 14.54 -0.83 -14.53
N VAL A 552 15.37 -0.33 -13.62
CA VAL A 552 14.95 0.34 -12.39
C VAL A 552 15.06 1.84 -12.56
N VAL A 553 13.95 2.54 -12.35
CA VAL A 553 13.89 4.00 -12.29
C VAL A 553 13.68 4.42 -10.85
N THR A 554 14.67 5.09 -10.27
CA THR A 554 14.53 5.69 -8.95
C THR A 554 13.75 7.00 -9.09
N ALA A 555 12.59 7.08 -8.44
CA ALA A 555 11.74 8.27 -8.43
C ALA A 555 11.69 8.89 -7.03
N GLY A 556 11.69 10.22 -6.96
CA GLY A 556 11.47 10.93 -5.71
C GLY A 556 10.54 12.11 -5.92
N VAL A 557 9.65 12.31 -4.94
CA VAL A 557 8.68 13.41 -4.93
C VAL A 557 8.89 14.22 -3.65
N ASN A 558 8.86 15.54 -3.80
CA ASN A 558 8.90 16.48 -2.69
C ASN A 558 7.77 17.50 -2.87
N LEU A 559 6.74 17.38 -2.04
CA LEU A 559 5.53 18.19 -2.09
C LEU A 559 5.83 19.61 -1.63
N ASN A 560 5.33 20.60 -2.37
CA ASN A 560 5.37 22.01 -1.99
C ASN A 560 4.06 22.42 -1.33
N GLU A 561 2.95 22.02 -1.94
CA GLU A 561 1.59 22.35 -1.50
C GLU A 561 0.62 21.28 -2.00
N VAL A 562 -0.33 20.92 -1.15
CA VAL A 562 -1.55 20.18 -1.52
C VAL A 562 -2.73 21.05 -1.11
N GLY A 563 -3.62 21.35 -2.05
CA GLY A 563 -4.65 22.37 -1.88
C GLY A 563 -5.91 22.08 -2.69
N GLU A 564 -6.86 23.01 -2.62
CA GLU A 564 -8.05 23.04 -3.49
C GLU A 564 -8.82 21.70 -3.58
N LEU A 565 -9.00 21.03 -2.44
CA LEU A 565 -9.74 19.78 -2.36
C LEU A 565 -11.23 19.99 -2.69
N ASP A 566 -11.69 19.41 -3.79
CA ASP A 566 -13.10 19.35 -4.19
C ASP A 566 -13.64 17.93 -3.95
N THR A 567 -14.42 17.79 -2.88
CA THR A 567 -15.04 16.51 -2.51
C THR A 567 -16.22 16.12 -3.39
N GLU A 568 -16.80 17.06 -4.15
CA GLU A 568 -17.91 16.79 -5.07
C GLU A 568 -17.37 16.22 -6.38
N ASP A 569 -16.35 16.87 -6.96
CA ASP A 569 -15.72 16.45 -8.22
C ASP A 569 -14.63 15.38 -8.03
N GLY A 570 -14.20 15.14 -6.79
CA GLY A 570 -13.17 14.15 -6.48
C GLY A 570 -11.76 14.61 -6.88
N THR A 571 -11.47 15.91 -6.77
CA THR A 571 -10.22 16.51 -7.27
C THR A 571 -9.46 17.27 -6.18
N PHE A 572 -8.17 17.48 -6.42
CA PHE A 572 -7.30 18.31 -5.58
C PHE A 572 -6.16 18.90 -6.41
N PHE A 573 -5.61 20.03 -5.97
CA PHE A 573 -4.42 20.64 -6.55
C PHE A 573 -3.16 20.17 -5.82
N ALA A 574 -2.08 19.93 -6.57
CA ALA A 574 -0.76 19.65 -6.00
C ALA A 574 0.37 20.35 -6.75
N ASP A 575 1.25 21.01 -6.01
CA ASP A 575 2.54 21.54 -6.47
C ASP A 575 3.68 20.73 -5.84
N PHE A 576 4.57 20.17 -6.65
CA PHE A 576 5.66 19.33 -6.17
C PHE A 576 6.85 19.31 -7.12
N PHE A 577 8.01 18.96 -6.56
CA PHE A 577 9.18 18.56 -7.33
C PHE A 577 9.18 17.05 -7.55
N LEU A 578 9.44 16.63 -8.78
CA LEU A 578 9.66 15.23 -9.17
C LEU A 578 11.07 15.09 -9.73
N TRP A 579 11.84 14.12 -9.23
CA TRP A 579 13.09 13.75 -9.88
C TRP A 579 13.17 12.26 -10.18
N LEU A 580 13.89 11.96 -11.25
CA LEU A 580 14.12 10.61 -11.73
C LEU A 580 15.62 10.35 -11.85
N ARG A 581 16.05 9.16 -11.46
CA ARG A 581 17.38 8.59 -11.79
C ARG A 581 17.20 7.27 -12.52
N TYR A 582 17.85 7.12 -13.67
CA TYR A 582 17.75 5.92 -14.49
C TYR A 582 19.00 5.73 -15.35
N THR A 583 19.22 4.53 -15.83
CA THR A 583 20.26 4.19 -16.82
C THR A 583 19.62 3.83 -18.16
N GLY A 584 20.36 4.01 -19.25
CA GLY A 584 19.88 3.71 -20.61
C GLY A 584 19.15 4.88 -21.25
N ASP A 585 18.34 4.62 -22.28
CA ASP A 585 17.66 5.67 -23.04
C ASP A 585 16.56 6.43 -22.25
N ASP A 586 16.09 7.52 -22.85
CA ASP A 586 15.09 8.41 -22.25
C ASP A 586 13.66 7.86 -22.20
N THR A 587 13.39 6.68 -22.78
CA THR A 587 12.06 6.06 -22.67
C THR A 587 11.74 5.71 -21.22
N ALA A 588 12.77 5.50 -20.38
CA ALA A 588 12.59 5.30 -18.94
C ALA A 588 12.03 6.53 -18.21
N ALA A 589 12.23 7.73 -18.74
CA ALA A 589 11.67 8.97 -18.22
C ALA A 589 10.35 9.37 -18.89
N ASP A 590 9.84 8.58 -19.84
CA ASP A 590 8.60 8.89 -20.53
C ASP A 590 7.39 8.49 -19.70
N LEU A 591 6.90 9.42 -18.89
CA LEU A 591 5.85 9.18 -17.91
C LEU A 591 4.57 9.96 -18.18
N THR A 592 3.49 9.47 -17.56
CA THR A 592 2.18 10.10 -17.49
C THR A 592 1.66 10.03 -16.04
N PHE A 593 0.80 10.96 -15.68
CA PHE A 593 0.05 10.91 -14.43
C PHE A 593 -1.33 10.33 -14.71
N VAL A 594 -1.56 9.09 -14.27
CA VAL A 594 -2.78 8.33 -14.63
C VAL A 594 -4.04 8.94 -14.02
N ASN A 595 -3.90 9.70 -12.93
CA ASN A 595 -4.99 10.37 -12.24
C ASN A 595 -4.96 11.90 -12.40
N ALA A 596 -4.19 12.46 -13.34
CA ALA A 596 -4.30 13.88 -13.66
C ALA A 596 -5.69 14.20 -14.24
N VAL A 597 -6.20 15.39 -13.93
CA VAL A 597 -7.45 15.89 -14.53
C VAL A 597 -7.24 16.19 -16.02
N ASP A 598 -6.08 16.75 -16.38
CA ASP A 598 -5.63 16.89 -17.76
C ASP A 598 -4.97 15.57 -18.24
N PRO A 599 -5.61 14.80 -19.14
CA PRO A 599 -5.05 13.55 -19.64
C PRO A 599 -3.79 13.75 -20.52
N ASP A 600 -3.60 14.96 -21.05
CA ASP A 600 -2.47 15.31 -21.92
C ASP A 600 -1.33 16.00 -21.16
N LEU A 601 -1.36 15.97 -19.82
CA LEU A 601 -0.37 16.61 -18.97
C LEU A 601 1.06 16.19 -19.33
N ALA A 602 1.81 17.14 -19.88
CA ALA A 602 3.22 16.98 -20.22
C ALA A 602 4.11 17.66 -19.17
N LEU A 603 5.17 16.96 -18.72
CA LEU A 603 6.15 17.50 -17.77
C LEU A 603 6.95 18.71 -18.29
N GLY A 604 6.92 18.97 -19.60
CA GLY A 604 7.76 19.99 -20.23
C GLY A 604 9.26 19.68 -20.14
N ALA A 605 10.09 20.72 -20.27
CA ALA A 605 11.54 20.59 -20.15
C ALA A 605 11.97 20.46 -18.68
N PRO A 606 12.91 19.55 -18.35
CA PRO A 606 13.39 19.40 -16.98
C PRO A 606 14.09 20.68 -16.50
N LEU A 607 13.82 21.07 -15.24
CA LEU A 607 14.48 22.17 -14.55
C LEU A 607 15.99 21.93 -14.40
N ARG A 608 16.39 20.67 -14.24
CA ARG A 608 17.79 20.26 -14.17
C ARG A 608 17.95 18.88 -14.77
N THR A 609 19.00 18.74 -15.58
CA THR A 609 19.47 17.45 -16.09
C THR A 609 20.94 17.28 -15.77
N SER A 610 21.36 16.06 -15.43
CA SER A 610 22.77 15.70 -15.27
C SER A 610 22.95 14.24 -15.68
N THR A 611 24.11 13.89 -16.22
CA THR A 611 24.47 12.49 -16.49
C THR A 611 25.85 12.24 -15.91
N THR A 612 25.95 11.25 -15.03
CA THR A 612 27.20 10.84 -14.37
C THR A 612 27.28 9.32 -14.42
N ASP A 613 28.37 8.77 -14.95
CA ASP A 613 28.61 7.32 -15.05
C ASP A 613 27.44 6.53 -15.67
N GLY A 614 26.83 7.09 -16.74
CA GLY A 614 25.70 6.47 -17.43
C GLY A 614 24.35 6.54 -16.69
N GLN A 615 24.32 7.12 -15.48
CA GLN A 615 23.08 7.46 -14.79
C GLN A 615 22.60 8.86 -15.18
N HIS A 616 21.39 8.93 -15.70
CA HIS A 616 20.68 10.16 -16.02
C HIS A 616 19.90 10.62 -14.79
N TYR A 617 19.99 11.90 -14.47
CA TYR A 617 19.18 12.59 -13.47
C TYR A 617 18.33 13.66 -14.16
N ARG A 618 17.03 13.70 -13.86
CA ARG A 618 16.11 14.74 -14.32
C ARG A 618 15.26 15.25 -13.18
N LEU A 619 15.09 16.56 -13.09
CA LEU A 619 14.25 17.24 -12.10
C LEU A 619 13.17 18.05 -12.82
N TYR A 620 11.94 17.93 -12.34
CA TYR A 620 10.75 18.63 -12.82
C TYR A 620 10.05 19.32 -11.64
N ARG A 621 9.24 20.34 -11.95
CA ARG A 621 8.21 20.85 -11.04
C ARG A 621 6.88 20.71 -11.75
N VAL A 622 5.91 20.15 -11.05
CA VAL A 622 4.56 19.89 -11.54
C VAL A 622 3.60 20.60 -10.60
N ALA A 623 2.63 21.33 -11.14
CA ALA A 623 1.67 22.13 -10.40
C ALA A 623 0.32 22.05 -11.12
N GLU A 624 -0.49 21.05 -10.78
CA GLU A 624 -1.67 20.64 -11.55
C GLU A 624 -2.78 20.05 -10.67
N GLU A 625 -3.95 19.84 -11.27
CA GLU A 625 -5.10 19.18 -10.64
C GLU A 625 -5.11 17.66 -10.88
N PHE A 626 -5.39 16.90 -9.83
CA PHE A 626 -5.43 15.44 -9.81
C PHE A 626 -6.75 14.93 -9.24
N LYS A 627 -7.11 13.69 -9.60
CA LYS A 627 -8.29 12.98 -9.10
C LYS A 627 -7.92 12.08 -7.92
N ALA A 628 -8.79 12.03 -6.93
CA ALA A 628 -8.72 11.12 -5.79
C ALA A 628 -10.09 10.50 -5.52
N ALA A 629 -10.09 9.28 -4.97
CA ALA A 629 -11.30 8.61 -4.52
C ALA A 629 -11.46 8.85 -3.01
N PHE A 630 -12.54 9.51 -2.62
CA PHE A 630 -12.82 9.82 -1.22
C PHE A 630 -13.82 8.84 -0.59
N ASP A 631 -13.58 8.50 0.68
CA ASP A 631 -14.47 7.65 1.48
C ASP A 631 -15.03 8.44 2.67
N PHE A 632 -16.33 8.72 2.64
CA PHE A 632 -17.00 9.53 3.66
C PHE A 632 -17.71 8.69 4.71
N ARG A 633 -17.52 7.36 4.78
CA ARG A 633 -18.20 6.50 5.77
C ARG A 633 -18.03 7.01 7.20
N ASP A 634 -16.83 7.47 7.52
CA ASP A 634 -16.48 7.92 8.87
C ASP A 634 -16.68 9.43 9.08
N PHE A 635 -17.26 10.15 8.11
CA PHE A 635 -17.41 11.61 8.21
C PHE A 635 -18.20 12.04 9.45
N PRO A 636 -17.70 13.02 10.23
CA PRO A 636 -16.57 13.92 9.93
C PRO A 636 -15.19 13.47 10.42
N PHE A 637 -15.06 12.24 10.95
CA PHE A 637 -13.80 11.67 11.45
C PHE A 637 -13.00 10.99 10.34
N ASP A 638 -13.34 11.28 9.08
CA ASP A 638 -12.77 10.62 7.93
C ASP A 638 -11.31 11.02 7.69
N HIS A 639 -10.53 10.01 7.31
CA HIS A 639 -9.20 10.19 6.72
C HIS A 639 -9.33 9.99 5.22
N GLN A 640 -8.73 10.89 4.44
CA GLN A 640 -8.72 10.80 2.99
C GLN A 640 -7.31 10.60 2.47
N HIS A 641 -7.21 9.91 1.34
CA HIS A 641 -5.96 9.68 0.64
C HIS A 641 -5.95 10.53 -0.63
N VAL A 642 -5.02 11.48 -0.70
CA VAL A 642 -4.77 12.27 -1.92
C VAL A 642 -3.48 11.77 -2.55
N THR A 643 -3.65 11.00 -3.63
CA THR A 643 -2.57 10.23 -4.26
C THR A 643 -2.11 10.89 -5.54
N LEU A 644 -0.81 10.98 -5.76
CA LEU A 644 -0.22 11.29 -7.06
C LEU A 644 0.30 9.99 -7.66
N VAL A 645 -0.22 9.61 -8.84
CA VAL A 645 0.09 8.33 -9.45
C VAL A 645 0.79 8.53 -10.78
N LEU A 646 2.07 8.18 -10.85
CA LEU A 646 2.86 8.24 -12.07
C LEU A 646 3.10 6.85 -12.64
N GLN A 647 3.15 6.75 -13.97
CA GLN A 647 3.39 5.51 -14.69
C GLN A 647 4.22 5.80 -15.95
N ASN A 648 5.00 4.83 -16.41
CA ASN A 648 5.61 4.92 -17.74
C ASN A 648 4.51 4.79 -18.82
N ARG A 649 4.60 5.60 -19.88
CA ARG A 649 3.60 5.59 -20.96
C ARG A 649 3.71 4.37 -21.87
N LEU A 650 4.92 3.82 -22.03
CA LEU A 650 5.22 2.83 -23.08
C LEU A 650 5.65 1.47 -22.51
N LEU A 651 6.43 1.46 -21.43
CA LEU A 651 7.11 0.28 -20.93
C LEU A 651 6.28 -0.42 -19.84
N PRO A 652 5.95 -1.71 -20.00
CA PRO A 652 5.28 -2.48 -18.96
C PRO A 652 6.21 -2.79 -17.80
N GLU A 653 5.66 -3.30 -16.69
CA GLU A 653 6.40 -3.64 -15.49
C GLU A 653 7.54 -4.62 -15.76
N THR A 654 7.36 -5.57 -16.68
CA THR A 654 8.40 -6.56 -17.02
C THR A 654 9.67 -5.91 -17.57
N GLN A 655 9.57 -4.70 -18.13
CA GLN A 655 10.70 -3.96 -18.71
C GLN A 655 11.13 -2.78 -17.86
N LEU A 656 10.23 -2.17 -17.08
CA LEU A 656 10.54 -1.02 -16.25
C LEU A 656 9.78 -1.03 -14.94
N VAL A 657 10.51 -0.76 -13.86
CA VAL A 657 9.94 -0.66 -12.52
C VAL A 657 10.42 0.60 -11.81
N TYR A 658 9.50 1.26 -11.10
CA TYR A 658 9.84 2.38 -10.23
C TYR A 658 10.23 1.91 -8.82
N VAL A 659 11.21 2.59 -8.22
CA VAL A 659 11.60 2.43 -6.82
C VAL A 659 11.73 3.81 -6.17
N THR A 660 11.52 3.87 -4.86
CA THR A 660 11.55 5.14 -4.12
C THR A 660 12.98 5.60 -3.91
N ASP A 661 13.26 6.88 -4.16
CA ASP A 661 14.58 7.43 -3.89
C ASP A 661 14.95 7.28 -2.40
N PRO A 662 16.11 6.67 -2.09
CA PRO A 662 16.55 6.46 -0.70
C PRO A 662 16.62 7.76 0.12
N ALA A 663 16.86 8.91 -0.52
CA ALA A 663 16.88 10.21 0.13
C ALA A 663 15.51 10.64 0.66
N VAL A 664 14.42 10.17 0.04
CA VAL A 664 13.04 10.36 0.52
C VAL A 664 12.74 9.41 1.68
N LEU A 665 13.16 8.14 1.56
CA LEU A 665 12.93 7.12 2.58
C LEU A 665 13.59 7.45 3.93
N THR A 666 14.75 8.11 3.93
CA THR A 666 15.42 8.53 5.16
C THR A 666 14.78 9.70 5.88
N ARG A 667 13.94 10.49 5.21
CA ARG A 667 13.25 11.62 5.86
C ARG A 667 12.20 11.08 6.83
N SER A 668 12.11 11.72 7.99
CA SER A 668 11.00 11.55 8.92
C SER A 668 9.69 12.03 8.31
N GLN A 669 8.55 11.56 8.83
CA GLN A 669 7.24 12.07 8.37
C GLN A 669 7.13 13.60 8.52
N SER A 670 7.64 14.14 9.63
CA SER A 670 7.69 15.60 9.86
C SER A 670 8.50 16.38 8.81
N GLU A 671 9.51 15.77 8.20
CA GLU A 671 10.29 16.39 7.13
C GLU A 671 9.64 16.23 5.76
N ARG A 672 8.85 15.17 5.56
CA ARG A 672 8.08 14.95 4.32
C ARG A 672 6.86 15.87 4.23
N LEU A 673 6.32 16.29 5.36
CA LEU A 673 5.21 17.25 5.47
C LEU A 673 5.65 18.72 5.34
N ARG A 674 6.95 19.02 5.19
CA ARG A 674 7.46 20.37 4.94
C ARG A 674 7.51 20.66 3.45
N GLY A 675 7.14 21.87 3.06
CA GLY A 675 7.16 22.32 1.68
C GLY A 675 8.57 22.25 1.06
N GLY A 676 8.70 21.60 -0.10
CA GLY A 676 9.96 21.45 -0.81
C GLY A 676 10.61 22.77 -1.23
N ALA A 677 9.80 23.79 -1.54
CA ALA A 677 10.24 25.14 -1.88
C ALA A 677 10.51 26.02 -0.65
N ASN A 678 9.91 25.71 0.50
CA ASN A 678 10.09 26.44 1.75
C ASN A 678 10.02 25.49 2.96
N ALA A 679 11.18 25.15 3.52
CA ALA A 679 11.29 24.22 4.64
C ALA A 679 10.61 24.70 5.95
N SER A 680 10.20 25.96 6.05
CA SER A 680 9.41 26.47 7.19
C SER A 680 7.90 26.42 6.96
N ALA A 681 7.44 26.16 5.73
CA ALA A 681 6.04 25.98 5.40
C ALA A 681 5.62 24.51 5.50
N SER A 682 4.37 24.26 5.90
CA SER A 682 3.72 22.96 5.75
C SER A 682 3.28 22.78 4.29
N ILE A 683 3.06 21.53 3.88
CA ILE A 683 2.37 21.21 2.62
C ILE A 683 0.86 21.52 2.67
N ASP A 684 0.33 21.82 3.87
CA ASP A 684 -1.10 22.10 4.09
C ASP A 684 -1.56 23.39 3.42
N GLY A 685 -2.14 23.25 2.22
CA GLY A 685 -2.91 24.32 1.55
C GLY A 685 -4.42 24.12 1.66
N ILE A 686 -4.90 22.95 2.11
CA ILE A 686 -6.33 22.63 2.15
C ILE A 686 -7.01 23.25 3.38
N PRO A 687 -8.01 24.15 3.23
CA PRO A 687 -8.71 24.74 4.38
C PRO A 687 -9.48 23.68 5.19
N ASN A 688 -9.29 23.67 6.52
CA ASN A 688 -9.91 22.74 7.48
C ASN A 688 -9.46 21.28 7.33
N TRP A 689 -8.31 21.03 6.71
CA TRP A 689 -7.67 19.72 6.67
C TRP A 689 -6.21 19.84 7.10
N THR A 690 -5.67 18.74 7.60
CA THR A 690 -4.28 18.60 8.00
C THR A 690 -3.70 17.33 7.38
N ALA A 691 -2.58 17.45 6.68
CA ALA A 691 -1.81 16.32 6.23
C ALA A 691 -1.10 15.67 7.43
N GLU A 692 -1.39 14.40 7.67
CA GLU A 692 -0.83 13.64 8.79
C GLU A 692 0.40 12.85 8.38
N GLU A 693 0.44 12.39 7.12
CA GLU A 693 1.44 11.45 6.66
C GLU A 693 1.65 11.52 5.16
N VAL A 694 2.90 11.29 4.72
CA VAL A 694 3.23 11.06 3.31
C VAL A 694 3.95 9.72 3.16
N GLN A 695 3.37 8.85 2.34
CA GLN A 695 3.92 7.55 1.99
C GLN A 695 4.26 7.49 0.50
N PHE A 696 5.26 6.67 0.18
CA PHE A 696 5.69 6.44 -1.20
C PHE A 696 5.83 4.95 -1.42
N TYR A 697 5.17 4.44 -2.45
CA TYR A 697 5.22 3.03 -2.81
C TYR A 697 5.09 2.85 -4.31
N ARG A 698 5.47 1.67 -4.78
CA ARG A 698 5.07 1.18 -6.10
C ARG A 698 3.79 0.37 -5.98
N GLU A 699 2.99 0.35 -7.04
CA GLU A 699 2.00 -0.68 -7.26
C GLU A 699 2.06 -1.20 -8.69
N THR A 700 1.46 -2.37 -8.91
CA THR A 700 1.34 -2.99 -10.23
C THR A 700 -0.11 -2.91 -10.66
N VAL A 701 -0.38 -2.23 -11.78
CA VAL A 701 -1.73 -2.07 -12.31
C VAL A 701 -1.75 -2.53 -13.75
N GLY A 702 -2.78 -3.28 -14.12
CA GLY A 702 -2.91 -3.84 -15.46
C GLY A 702 -4.24 -4.52 -15.69
N SER A 703 -4.41 -5.01 -16.90
CA SER A 703 -5.60 -5.75 -17.33
C SER A 703 -5.17 -7.09 -17.91
N THR A 704 -5.92 -8.14 -17.59
CA THR A 704 -5.81 -9.44 -18.25
C THR A 704 -6.28 -9.38 -19.71
N ALA A 705 -7.03 -8.35 -20.11
CA ALA A 705 -7.35 -8.07 -21.49
C ALA A 705 -6.22 -7.24 -22.12
N GLU A 706 -5.54 -7.80 -23.12
CA GLU A 706 -4.41 -7.22 -23.85
C GLU A 706 -4.77 -5.99 -24.70
N LEU A 707 -6.02 -5.50 -24.58
CA LEU A 707 -6.59 -4.38 -25.33
C LEU A 707 -6.39 -4.48 -26.86
N GLY A 708 -6.10 -5.68 -27.38
CA GLY A 708 -5.82 -5.94 -28.79
C GLY A 708 -4.45 -5.45 -29.28
N ASP A 709 -3.49 -5.16 -28.40
CA ASP A 709 -2.14 -4.74 -28.79
C ASP A 709 -1.27 -5.95 -29.19
N PRO A 710 -0.87 -6.08 -30.48
CA PRO A 710 -0.04 -7.19 -30.95
C PRO A 710 1.38 -7.22 -30.35
N ALA A 711 1.83 -6.16 -29.68
CA ALA A 711 3.14 -6.12 -29.01
C ALA A 711 3.15 -6.77 -27.62
N PHE A 712 1.98 -6.97 -27.00
CA PHE A 712 1.84 -7.43 -25.61
C PHE A 712 0.94 -8.66 -25.44
N ASP A 713 0.59 -9.33 -26.54
CA ASP A 713 0.04 -10.68 -26.55
C ASP A 713 1.02 -11.56 -25.75
N THR A 714 0.64 -11.97 -24.55
CA THR A 714 1.48 -12.72 -23.58
C THR A 714 0.65 -13.78 -22.87
N GLY A 715 -0.68 -13.80 -23.08
CA GLY A 715 -1.62 -14.68 -22.41
C GLY A 715 -1.88 -14.34 -20.94
N THR A 716 -1.14 -13.40 -20.36
CA THR A 716 -1.22 -13.00 -18.94
C THR A 716 -1.75 -11.58 -18.72
N GLY A 717 -1.86 -10.76 -19.76
CA GLY A 717 -2.27 -9.35 -19.66
C GLY A 717 -1.10 -8.38 -19.57
N THR A 718 -1.39 -7.08 -19.75
CA THR A 718 -0.39 -6.01 -19.72
C THR A 718 -0.45 -5.30 -18.37
N TYR A 719 0.67 -5.34 -17.64
CA TYR A 719 0.83 -4.71 -16.34
C TYR A 719 1.90 -3.62 -16.39
N TYR A 720 1.69 -2.56 -15.63
CA TYR A 720 2.58 -1.41 -15.52
C TYR A 720 2.95 -1.16 -14.06
N SER A 721 4.19 -0.73 -13.86
CA SER A 721 4.63 -0.20 -12.57
C SER A 721 4.14 1.24 -12.43
N GLN A 722 3.34 1.48 -11.39
CA GLN A 722 2.94 2.82 -10.96
C GLN A 722 3.73 3.20 -9.70
N TYR A 723 4.16 4.45 -9.62
CA TYR A 723 4.74 5.02 -8.40
C TYR A 723 3.76 6.02 -7.81
N VAL A 724 3.44 5.80 -6.53
CA VAL A 724 2.39 6.49 -5.81
C VAL A 724 3.03 7.33 -4.71
N ALA A 725 2.72 8.63 -4.69
CA ALA A 725 2.89 9.47 -3.51
C ALA A 725 1.53 9.67 -2.86
N ASP A 726 1.32 9.08 -1.69
CA ASP A 726 0.04 9.09 -0.97
C ASP A 726 0.16 10.04 0.23
N VAL A 727 -0.68 11.07 0.25
CA VAL A 727 -0.80 11.99 1.37
C VAL A 727 -2.11 11.69 2.09
N ARG A 728 -1.98 11.27 3.35
CA ARG A 728 -3.14 11.06 4.22
C ARG A 728 -3.51 12.36 4.89
N VAL A 729 -4.73 12.85 4.63
CA VAL A 729 -5.26 14.08 5.20
C VAL A 729 -6.44 13.78 6.13
N GLN A 730 -6.54 14.52 7.21
CA GLN A 730 -7.63 14.44 8.18
C GLN A 730 -8.32 15.80 8.29
N ARG A 731 -9.64 15.81 8.51
CA ARG A 731 -10.38 17.06 8.76
C ARG A 731 -10.04 17.63 10.12
N ASP A 732 -9.96 18.96 10.20
CA ASP A 732 -10.02 19.66 11.49
C ASP A 732 -11.45 19.58 12.05
N ILE A 733 -11.66 18.57 12.88
CA ILE A 733 -12.94 18.29 13.52
C ILE A 733 -13.32 19.31 14.59
N GLY A 734 -12.38 20.08 15.15
CA GLY A 734 -12.64 20.91 16.33
C GLY A 734 -13.70 21.98 16.06
N GLY A 735 -13.51 22.73 14.98
CA GLY A 735 -14.48 23.74 14.54
C GLY A 735 -15.79 23.14 14.03
N PHE A 736 -15.72 21.98 13.37
CA PHE A 736 -16.88 21.29 12.81
C PHE A 736 -17.81 20.74 13.90
N LEU A 737 -17.24 20.06 14.91
CA LEU A 737 -17.99 19.47 16.02
C LEU A 737 -18.72 20.56 16.82
N VAL A 738 -18.05 21.68 17.13
CA VAL A 738 -18.69 22.78 17.86
C VAL A 738 -19.85 23.38 17.05
N LYS A 739 -19.67 23.62 15.75
CA LYS A 739 -20.71 24.23 14.91
C LYS A 739 -21.92 23.32 14.69
N ASN A 740 -21.71 22.03 14.53
CA ASN A 740 -22.76 21.08 14.11
C ASN A 740 -23.35 20.26 15.27
N LEU A 741 -22.56 19.88 16.28
CA LEU A 741 -23.06 19.13 17.43
C LEU A 741 -23.66 20.01 18.52
N LEU A 742 -23.26 21.29 18.65
CA LEU A 742 -23.88 22.18 19.64
C LEU A 742 -25.38 22.39 19.41
N PRO A 743 -25.86 22.69 18.18
CA PRO A 743 -27.30 22.75 17.90
C PRO A 743 -28.02 21.43 18.20
N LEU A 744 -27.40 20.30 17.85
CA LEU A 744 -27.96 18.97 18.12
C LEU A 744 -28.05 18.70 19.63
N ALA A 745 -27.02 19.04 20.40
CA ALA A 745 -26.99 18.93 21.85
C ALA A 745 -28.05 19.81 22.52
N LEU A 746 -28.27 21.02 22.01
CA LEU A 746 -29.35 21.90 22.47
C LEU A 746 -30.73 21.30 22.18
N LEU A 747 -30.93 20.69 21.01
CA LEU A 747 -32.16 19.97 20.68
C LEU A 747 -32.37 18.75 21.57
N VAL A 748 -31.32 17.97 21.86
CA VAL A 748 -31.32 16.86 22.82
C VAL A 748 -31.72 17.34 24.21
N ALA A 749 -31.17 18.46 24.67
CA ALA A 749 -31.51 19.04 25.96
C ALA A 749 -32.96 19.55 26.00
N LEU A 750 -33.43 20.21 24.94
CA LEU A 750 -34.79 20.75 24.87
C LEU A 750 -35.85 19.64 24.83
N THR A 751 -35.60 18.59 24.05
CA THR A 751 -36.46 17.39 23.99
C THR A 751 -36.42 16.58 25.28
N TYR A 752 -35.31 16.60 26.02
CA TYR A 752 -35.26 16.03 27.35
C TYR A 752 -36.06 16.85 28.36
N LEU A 753 -35.94 18.19 28.33
CA LEU A 753 -36.69 19.10 29.19
C LEU A 753 -38.21 18.97 28.98
N SER A 754 -38.68 18.66 27.78
CA SER A 754 -40.11 18.49 27.52
C SER A 754 -40.72 17.36 28.37
N LEU A 755 -39.97 16.32 28.73
CA LEU A 755 -40.41 15.23 29.63
C LEU A 755 -40.77 15.71 31.05
N TYR A 756 -40.35 16.92 31.43
CA TYR A 756 -40.66 17.55 32.71
C TYR A 756 -41.92 18.40 32.67
N PHE A 757 -42.47 18.67 31.49
CA PHE A 757 -43.69 19.48 31.36
C PHE A 757 -44.94 18.73 31.84
N PRO A 758 -45.88 19.43 32.49
CA PRO A 758 -47.10 18.83 33.02
C PRO A 758 -48.00 18.24 31.93
N PRO A 759 -48.89 17.28 32.28
CA PRO A 759 -49.88 16.74 31.35
C PRO A 759 -50.79 17.84 30.80
N GLY A 760 -51.08 17.83 29.49
CA GLY A 760 -51.95 18.82 28.84
C GLY A 760 -51.26 20.11 28.37
N PHE A 761 -49.96 20.27 28.65
CA PHE A 761 -49.19 21.37 28.07
C PHE A 761 -48.91 21.10 26.59
N ALA A 762 -49.60 21.82 25.68
CA ALA A 762 -49.54 21.61 24.24
C ALA A 762 -48.11 21.66 23.66
N ALA A 763 -47.19 22.35 24.34
CA ALA A 763 -45.81 22.50 23.88
C ALA A 763 -45.00 21.19 23.87
N GLY A 764 -45.42 20.15 24.61
CA GLY A 764 -44.67 18.87 24.67
C GLY A 764 -44.59 18.16 23.32
N TYR A 765 -45.69 18.14 22.56
CA TYR A 765 -45.74 17.55 21.22
C TYR A 765 -45.07 18.42 20.18
N SER A 766 -45.28 19.74 20.27
CA SER A 766 -44.70 20.66 19.31
C SER A 766 -43.18 20.66 19.40
N ILE A 767 -42.59 20.56 20.60
CA ILE A 767 -41.13 20.45 20.75
C ILE A 767 -40.60 19.17 20.10
N GLY A 768 -41.25 18.04 20.29
CA GLY A 768 -40.84 16.78 19.65
C GLY A 768 -40.90 16.86 18.11
N ILE A 769 -42.00 17.39 17.57
CA ILE A 769 -42.18 17.57 16.12
C ILE A 769 -41.16 18.57 15.55
N THR A 770 -41.00 19.72 16.20
CA THR A 770 -40.01 20.73 15.79
C THR A 770 -38.60 20.17 15.87
N ALA A 771 -38.25 19.41 16.91
CA ALA A 771 -36.93 18.81 17.03
C ALA A 771 -36.64 17.82 15.88
N ILE A 772 -37.61 16.98 15.51
CA ILE A 772 -37.49 16.08 14.35
C ILE A 772 -37.28 16.90 13.06
N LEU A 773 -38.13 17.90 12.81
CA LEU A 773 -38.03 18.72 11.60
C LEU A 773 -36.72 19.51 11.54
N THR A 774 -36.33 20.16 12.64
CA THR A 774 -35.07 20.91 12.74
C THR A 774 -33.87 19.99 12.58
N SER A 775 -33.90 18.78 13.14
CA SER A 775 -32.82 17.82 12.94
C SER A 775 -32.69 17.34 11.50
N ALA A 776 -33.81 17.16 10.77
CA ALA A 776 -33.77 16.81 9.35
C ALA A 776 -33.17 17.95 8.49
N VAL A 777 -33.52 19.20 8.79
CA VAL A 777 -32.94 20.38 8.13
C VAL A 777 -31.46 20.53 8.45
N LEU A 778 -31.07 20.34 9.71
CA LEU A 778 -29.66 20.37 10.13
C LEU A 778 -28.87 19.25 9.47
N LEU A 779 -29.42 18.04 9.38
CA LEU A 779 -28.79 16.91 8.72
C LEU A 779 -28.53 17.24 7.25
N ALA A 780 -29.55 17.72 6.54
CA ALA A 780 -29.43 18.12 5.14
C ALA A 780 -28.39 19.24 4.94
N ALA A 781 -28.32 20.21 5.87
CA ALA A 781 -27.32 21.27 5.82
C ALA A 781 -25.87 20.77 6.02
N VAL A 782 -25.70 19.72 6.84
CA VAL A 782 -24.38 19.13 7.10
C VAL A 782 -23.95 18.18 5.98
N THR A 783 -24.88 17.45 5.36
CA THR A 783 -24.58 16.51 4.29
C THR A 783 -24.62 17.11 2.89
N SER A 784 -25.24 18.28 2.68
CA SER A 784 -25.30 18.93 1.37
C SER A 784 -23.94 19.22 0.69
N PRO A 785 -22.83 19.44 1.41
CA PRO A 785 -21.51 19.59 0.78
C PRO A 785 -20.85 18.27 0.37
N LEU A 786 -21.40 17.13 0.79
CA LEU A 786 -20.89 15.82 0.43
C LEU A 786 -21.44 15.38 -0.93
N PRO A 787 -20.68 14.61 -1.72
CA PRO A 787 -21.21 14.00 -2.94
C PRO A 787 -22.33 13.02 -2.62
N GLU A 788 -23.15 12.70 -3.63
CA GLU A 788 -24.19 11.67 -3.51
C GLU A 788 -23.53 10.28 -3.33
N VAL A 789 -23.52 9.79 -2.08
CA VAL A 789 -23.01 8.47 -1.72
C VAL A 789 -24.15 7.48 -1.46
N SER A 790 -23.94 6.21 -1.82
CA SER A 790 -24.94 5.14 -1.65
C SER A 790 -24.96 4.52 -0.24
N TYR A 791 -24.05 4.95 0.64
CA TYR A 791 -23.88 4.44 2.00
C TYR A 791 -24.18 5.50 3.04
N THR A 792 -24.56 5.06 4.25
CA THR A 792 -24.83 5.94 5.39
C THR A 792 -23.53 6.39 6.04
N VAL A 793 -23.44 7.68 6.32
CA VAL A 793 -22.27 8.33 6.92
C VAL A 793 -22.36 8.32 8.45
N ALA A 794 -21.22 8.30 9.14
CA ALA A 794 -21.14 8.30 10.60
C ALA A 794 -21.99 9.41 11.25
N ILE A 795 -21.98 10.65 10.75
CA ILE A 795 -22.83 11.70 11.33
C ILE A 795 -24.33 11.42 11.18
N GLU A 796 -24.76 10.77 10.08
CA GLU A 796 -26.18 10.46 9.86
C GLU A 796 -26.71 9.51 10.93
N TRP A 797 -25.89 8.54 11.36
CA TRP A 797 -26.24 7.65 12.47
C TRP A 797 -26.53 8.41 13.77
N ALA A 798 -25.80 9.49 14.06
CA ALA A 798 -26.02 10.32 15.25
C ALA A 798 -27.36 11.06 15.15
N TYR A 799 -27.66 11.60 13.97
CA TYR A 799 -28.94 12.25 13.70
C TYR A 799 -30.10 11.25 13.70
N TYR A 800 -29.93 10.04 13.17
CA TYR A 800 -30.96 8.99 13.20
C TYR A 800 -31.23 8.53 14.63
N ALA A 801 -30.19 8.35 15.45
CA ALA A 801 -30.35 8.07 16.88
C ALA A 801 -31.12 9.19 17.59
N PHE A 802 -30.79 10.46 17.29
CA PHE A 802 -31.51 11.61 17.83
C PHE A 802 -32.98 11.65 17.39
N ILE A 803 -33.26 11.47 16.09
CA ILE A 803 -34.63 11.45 15.55
C ILE A 803 -35.45 10.34 16.19
N LEU A 804 -34.87 9.15 16.37
CA LEU A 804 -35.50 8.04 17.06
C LEU A 804 -35.84 8.42 18.51
N MET A 805 -34.90 9.02 19.24
CA MET A 805 -35.12 9.48 20.61
C MET A 805 -36.20 10.57 20.69
N ALA A 806 -36.17 11.56 19.80
CA ALA A 806 -37.19 12.61 19.72
C ALA A 806 -38.58 12.03 19.41
N THR A 807 -38.64 11.02 18.54
CA THR A 807 -39.86 10.27 18.22
C THR A 807 -40.36 9.48 19.44
N CYS A 808 -39.48 8.81 20.17
CA CYS A 808 -39.83 8.14 21.42
C CYS A 808 -40.36 9.13 22.47
N CYS A 809 -39.77 10.33 22.55
CA CYS A 809 -40.23 11.40 23.44
C CYS A 809 -41.63 11.89 23.03
N LEU A 810 -41.87 12.10 21.74
CA LEU A 810 -43.19 12.45 21.19
C LEU A 810 -44.24 11.37 21.49
N LEU A 811 -43.92 10.10 21.25
CA LEU A 811 -44.79 8.96 21.56
C LEU A 811 -45.09 8.87 23.06
N THR A 812 -44.09 9.11 23.91
CA THR A 812 -44.24 9.15 25.37
C THR A 812 -45.25 10.21 25.77
N HIS A 813 -45.16 11.41 25.20
CA HIS A 813 -46.16 12.45 25.43
C HIS A 813 -47.56 11.98 25.00
N LEU A 814 -47.70 11.36 23.81
CA LEU A 814 -49.02 11.00 23.25
C LEU A 814 -49.70 9.92 24.09
N VAL A 815 -48.92 8.92 24.49
CA VAL A 815 -49.37 7.86 25.39
C VAL A 815 -49.74 8.45 26.75
N ARG A 816 -48.92 9.36 27.30
CA ARG A 816 -49.19 10.03 28.58
C ARG A 816 -50.52 10.78 28.55
N GLN A 817 -50.80 11.59 27.54
CA GLN A 817 -52.08 12.31 27.45
C GLN A 817 -53.27 11.37 27.28
N ARG A 818 -53.13 10.29 26.51
CA ARG A 818 -54.20 9.30 26.35
C ARG A 818 -54.48 8.52 27.65
N LEU A 819 -53.45 8.23 28.44
CA LEU A 819 -53.60 7.57 29.74
C LEU A 819 -54.25 8.49 30.77
N THR A 820 -53.84 9.77 30.80
CA THR A 820 -54.47 10.77 31.67
C THR A 820 -55.93 11.03 31.26
N SER A 821 -56.26 11.06 29.97
CA SER A 821 -57.66 11.22 29.53
C SER A 821 -58.56 10.01 29.82
N THR A 822 -57.96 8.85 30.11
CA THR A 822 -58.67 7.61 30.50
C THR A 822 -58.62 7.34 32.01
N GLY A 823 -58.11 8.29 32.82
CA GLY A 823 -58.03 8.19 34.28
C GLY A 823 -56.96 7.24 34.82
N ARG A 824 -55.94 6.89 34.02
CA ARG A 824 -54.86 5.96 34.39
C ARG A 824 -53.56 6.69 34.74
N ASP A 825 -53.62 7.61 35.70
CA ASP A 825 -52.51 8.51 36.02
C ASP A 825 -51.29 7.80 36.62
N ASP A 826 -51.49 6.71 37.36
CA ASP A 826 -50.42 5.91 37.95
C ASP A 826 -49.48 5.31 36.88
N ILE A 827 -50.07 4.86 35.77
CA ILE A 827 -49.34 4.27 34.64
C ILE A 827 -48.62 5.38 33.85
N ALA A 828 -49.28 6.52 33.65
CA ALA A 828 -48.70 7.69 33.01
C ALA A 828 -47.46 8.22 33.77
N ALA A 829 -47.50 8.22 35.11
CA ALA A 829 -46.38 8.59 35.96
C ALA A 829 -45.19 7.63 35.83
N ARG A 830 -45.43 6.31 35.84
CA ARG A 830 -44.38 5.29 35.66
C ARG A 830 -43.67 5.40 34.31
N ILE A 831 -44.43 5.57 33.23
CA ILE A 831 -43.88 5.77 31.88
C ILE A 831 -43.01 7.03 31.82
N THR A 832 -43.44 8.11 32.46
CA THR A 832 -42.68 9.37 32.50
C THR A 832 -41.35 9.21 33.25
N VAL A 833 -41.35 8.53 34.41
CA VAL A 833 -40.11 8.24 35.16
C VAL A 833 -39.18 7.34 34.34
N GLY A 834 -39.72 6.30 33.69
CA GLY A 834 -38.95 5.42 32.81
C GLY A 834 -38.28 6.20 31.67
N ALA A 835 -39.03 7.05 30.97
CA ALA A 835 -38.50 7.88 29.89
C ALA A 835 -37.39 8.83 30.35
N ARG A 836 -37.50 9.41 31.57
CA ARG A 836 -36.47 10.28 32.14
C ARG A 836 -35.15 9.56 32.46
N ILE A 837 -35.18 8.25 32.67
CA ILE A 837 -33.99 7.44 32.92
C ILE A 837 -33.41 6.92 31.60
N VAL A 838 -34.28 6.40 30.72
CA VAL A 838 -33.86 5.79 29.44
C VAL A 838 -33.26 6.83 28.50
N TYR A 839 -33.82 8.04 28.44
CA TYR A 839 -33.35 9.08 27.54
C TYR A 839 -31.87 9.46 27.75
N PRO A 840 -31.42 9.87 28.96
CA PRO A 840 -30.00 10.18 29.18
C PRO A 840 -29.11 8.95 29.04
N ALA A 841 -29.58 7.76 29.45
CA ALA A 841 -28.81 6.51 29.25
C ALA A 841 -28.56 6.23 27.75
N ALA A 842 -29.57 6.45 26.91
CA ALA A 842 -29.44 6.30 25.46
C ALA A 842 -28.46 7.33 24.86
N VAL A 843 -28.53 8.60 25.28
CA VAL A 843 -27.57 9.64 24.86
C VAL A 843 -26.14 9.23 25.23
N THR A 844 -25.92 8.79 26.47
CA THR A 844 -24.59 8.37 26.93
C THR A 844 -24.10 7.14 26.18
N ALA A 845 -24.97 6.16 25.92
CA ALA A 845 -24.60 4.97 25.14
C ALA A 845 -24.18 5.32 23.71
N VAL A 846 -24.92 6.22 23.04
CA VAL A 846 -24.55 6.71 21.70
C VAL A 846 -23.22 7.45 21.77
N ALA A 847 -23.04 8.38 22.71
CA ALA A 847 -21.79 9.14 22.85
C ALA A 847 -20.58 8.24 23.13
N LEU A 848 -20.71 7.24 24.00
CA LEU A 848 -19.65 6.26 24.28
C LEU A 848 -19.35 5.38 23.06
N THR A 849 -20.37 4.97 22.32
CA THR A 849 -20.17 4.20 21.09
C THR A 849 -19.35 4.99 20.08
N TYR A 850 -19.67 6.28 19.88
CA TYR A 850 -18.88 7.14 19.00
C TYR A 850 -17.45 7.34 19.50
N ALA A 851 -17.28 7.53 20.80
CA ALA A 851 -15.95 7.69 21.40
C ALA A 851 -15.10 6.41 21.39
N VAL A 852 -15.66 5.24 21.13
CA VAL A 852 -14.91 3.97 21.01
C VAL A 852 -14.70 3.59 19.55
N VAL A 853 -15.65 3.91 18.67
CA VAL A 853 -15.57 3.55 17.24
C VAL A 853 -14.70 4.53 16.46
N PHE A 854 -14.68 5.81 16.85
CA PHE A 854 -14.02 6.89 16.10
C PHE A 854 -12.91 7.62 16.88
N ALA A 855 -12.48 7.07 18.03
CA ALA A 855 -11.27 7.52 18.74
C ALA A 855 -10.13 6.54 18.49
#